data_AF-A0A8H5WFB9-F1
#
_entry.id   AF-A0A8H5WFB9-F1
#
_cell.length_a   1.000
_cell.length_b   1.000
_cell.length_c   1.000
_cell.angle_alpha   90.00
_cell.angle_beta   90.00
_cell.angle_gamma   90.00
#
_symmetry.space_group_name_H-M   'P 1'
#
loop_
_entity.id
_entity.type
_entity.pdbx_description
1 polymer ?
#
loop_
_entity_poly.entity_id
_entity_poly.type
_entity_poly.pdbx_seq_one_letter_code
_entity_poly.pdbx_strand_id
1 'polypeptide(L)'
;MDNSAAAGDAMRAALEYWSQFVARCISQRLEADKFEAYVRLVHDQHPLPPALVADFFLRPQPSNDNSLDPRIPPYLQVLTKLGYVDTPSILRALYKYSSSHAQAQAQTQQQPSDTDGKEDGKDKMEEKDKENAQSKQKITRWKSSYWAEEVLFYRLTKAVVEGRAVRDSKTALDVATIISKWMELFTTASTVFAANVLTQLHSAQVKDEMESSRAALVALLLRLCDNDILVGAVSKPFAKEVRKELSTSLASFVPTLQLVPPQITDRLELFRTEILHASSDPADKKKQVVNAAVDELLESTVGLNNFPVAVINISNTRAGLYVYLNAALVARPILDDHALFSYMSNKYQGDVQSSAIDLILASFDILANAVFRNEGQKDAHLLRSFLINKVPLLLYQLLPPGFPGTSAEFCITEALTHVDTSLFPTASLMFDESRNNNPYTESIREEFCAACVLHGLVQREHVERILGEISLSYEPSLQKHSKDKLVQDCLSDTDKIQGLVRELDKMDGNVGAVCQALVELAAKPQSLDIILLFEKLPTILEPLCQLLDNWRYEEDQEEYQPVYEEFGAMLLLVLAFTYRYNLNAVDIGITTPDSWVAKIISRGHVGRQGDELTQRENDHLNGWAHGLFDTEAGGLGDELMSSCPPQEFYLVVAPLFQSIVVAYTHGYLNDESLKGGIE
;
A
#
# COMPACT_ATOMS: atom_id res chain seq x y z
N MET A 1 38.33 43.68 6.81
CA MET A 1 37.05 43.66 6.07
C MET A 1 36.96 42.44 5.14
N ASP A 2 38.08 41.83 4.74
CA ASP A 2 38.13 40.68 3.82
C ASP A 2 37.46 39.38 4.34
N ASN A 3 37.52 39.11 5.65
CA ASN A 3 36.89 37.90 6.22
C ASN A 3 35.34 37.91 6.16
N SER A 4 34.70 39.08 6.15
CA SER A 4 33.23 39.17 6.09
C SER A 4 32.71 38.96 4.67
N ALA A 5 33.48 39.36 3.65
CA ALA A 5 33.13 39.12 2.25
C ALA A 5 33.31 37.64 1.90
N ALA A 6 34.44 37.04 2.30
CA ALA A 6 34.70 35.61 2.09
C ALA A 6 33.68 34.70 2.81
N ALA A 7 33.26 35.04 4.03
CA ALA A 7 32.20 34.31 4.74
C ALA A 7 30.83 34.45 4.05
N GLY A 8 30.52 35.63 3.50
CA GLY A 8 29.30 35.86 2.73
C GLY A 8 29.26 35.09 1.41
N ASP A 9 30.39 34.99 0.72
CA ASP A 9 30.51 34.23 -0.53
C ASP A 9 30.47 32.71 -0.27
N ALA A 10 31.11 32.22 0.80
CA ALA A 10 31.02 30.82 1.23
C ALA A 10 29.59 30.42 1.63
N MET A 11 28.86 31.33 2.32
CA MET A 11 27.47 31.11 2.66
C MET A 11 26.57 31.09 1.42
N ARG A 12 26.79 31.98 0.44
CA ARG A 12 26.05 31.94 -0.83
C ARG A 12 26.31 30.66 -1.62
N ALA A 13 27.57 30.21 -1.69
CA ALA A 13 27.93 28.95 -2.33
C ALA A 13 27.27 27.75 -1.63
N ALA A 14 27.25 27.73 -0.29
CA ALA A 14 26.56 26.69 0.47
C ALA A 14 25.04 26.70 0.20
N LEU A 15 24.40 27.87 0.16
CA LEU A 15 22.97 28.00 -0.14
C LEU A 15 22.64 27.46 -1.54
N GLU A 16 23.44 27.81 -2.54
CA GLU A 16 23.25 27.34 -3.91
C GLU A 16 23.47 25.83 -4.01
N TYR A 17 24.50 25.30 -3.35
CA TYR A 17 24.78 23.87 -3.33
C TYR A 17 23.66 23.06 -2.67
N TRP A 18 23.17 23.49 -1.50
CA TRP A 18 22.04 22.84 -0.83
C TRP A 18 20.76 22.88 -1.66
N SER A 19 20.49 23.99 -2.34
CA SER A 19 19.35 24.09 -3.26
C SER A 19 19.46 23.10 -4.41
N GLN A 20 20.64 22.98 -5.03
CA GLN A 20 20.87 22.03 -6.11
C GLN A 20 20.83 20.58 -5.62
N PHE A 21 21.39 20.31 -4.44
CA PHE A 21 21.40 18.99 -3.81
C PHE A 21 19.97 18.49 -3.54
N VAL A 22 19.12 19.33 -2.93
CA VAL A 22 17.71 18.98 -2.66
C VAL A 22 16.96 18.73 -3.98
N ALA A 23 17.13 19.61 -4.97
CA ALA A 23 16.50 19.44 -6.28
C ALA A 23 16.90 18.12 -6.95
N ARG A 24 18.19 17.75 -6.91
CA ARG A 24 18.69 16.47 -7.45
C ARG A 24 18.18 15.26 -6.67
N CYS A 25 18.10 15.34 -5.34
CA CYS A 25 17.58 14.25 -4.51
C CYS A 25 16.11 13.94 -4.85
N ILE A 26 15.32 14.97 -5.14
CA ILE A 26 13.92 14.83 -5.54
C ILE A 26 13.83 14.31 -6.99
N SER A 27 14.59 14.90 -7.93
CA SER A 27 14.51 14.52 -9.35
C SER A 27 14.99 13.10 -9.62
N GLN A 28 16.07 12.67 -8.96
CA GLN A 28 16.63 11.33 -9.11
C GLN A 28 15.93 10.29 -8.23
N ARG A 29 14.93 10.69 -7.44
CA ARG A 29 14.19 9.80 -6.56
C ARG A 29 15.17 8.97 -5.70
N LEU A 30 16.04 9.64 -4.96
CA LEU A 30 17.03 8.99 -4.11
C LEU A 30 16.38 8.21 -2.94
N GLU A 31 16.96 7.08 -2.56
CA GLU A 31 16.52 6.30 -1.39
C GLU A 31 17.06 6.93 -0.09
N ALA A 32 16.33 6.75 1.02
CA ALA A 32 16.68 7.36 2.31
C ALA A 32 18.08 6.93 2.82
N ASP A 33 18.48 5.68 2.58
CA ASP A 33 19.78 5.15 3.04
C ASP A 33 20.96 5.79 2.28
N LYS A 34 20.82 5.93 0.95
CA LYS A 34 21.82 6.64 0.13
C LYS A 34 21.85 8.13 0.47
N PHE A 35 20.69 8.72 0.76
CA PHE A 35 20.61 10.10 1.22
C PHE A 35 21.35 10.31 2.54
N GLU A 36 21.24 9.39 3.51
CA GLU A 36 22.00 9.45 4.78
C GLU A 36 23.51 9.49 4.55
N ALA A 37 24.04 8.73 3.59
CA ALA A 37 25.46 8.74 3.26
C ALA A 37 25.89 10.07 2.62
N TYR A 38 25.13 10.58 1.64
CA TYR A 38 25.51 11.81 0.94
C TYR A 38 25.34 13.06 1.79
N VAL A 39 24.28 13.15 2.61
CA VAL A 39 24.00 14.35 3.39
C VAL A 39 25.08 14.64 4.45
N ARG A 40 25.75 13.60 4.96
CA ARG A 40 26.93 13.74 5.84
C ARG A 40 28.06 14.47 5.12
N LEU A 41 28.40 14.04 3.90
CA LEU A 41 29.43 14.67 3.08
C LEU A 41 29.07 16.12 2.73
N VAL A 42 27.81 16.37 2.38
CA VAL A 42 27.35 17.73 2.05
C VAL A 42 27.41 18.65 3.25
N HIS A 43 26.99 18.20 4.43
CA HIS A 43 27.05 19.00 5.65
C HIS A 43 28.49 19.29 6.09
N ASP A 44 29.41 18.32 5.92
CA ASP A 44 30.82 18.50 6.24
C ASP A 44 31.51 19.54 5.34
N GLN A 45 31.11 19.62 4.06
CA GLN A 45 31.68 20.57 3.09
C GLN A 45 30.98 21.94 3.13
N HIS A 46 29.67 21.96 3.37
CA HIS A 46 28.82 23.15 3.31
C HIS A 46 27.88 23.21 4.53
N PRO A 47 28.38 23.54 5.73
CA PRO A 47 27.55 23.59 6.93
C PRO A 47 26.54 24.75 6.85
N LEU A 48 25.27 24.47 7.17
CA LEU A 48 24.20 25.46 7.23
C LEU A 48 23.45 25.40 8.56
N PRO A 49 22.91 26.53 9.05
CA PRO A 49 22.02 26.56 10.20
C PRO A 49 20.80 25.64 10.02
N PRO A 50 20.36 24.93 11.08
CA PRO A 50 19.18 24.03 11.05
C PRO A 50 17.92 24.66 10.46
N ALA A 51 17.70 25.94 10.73
CA ALA A 51 16.56 26.70 10.20
C ALA A 51 16.58 26.83 8.68
N LEU A 52 17.76 27.03 8.08
CA LEU A 52 17.90 27.16 6.62
C LEU A 52 17.81 25.79 5.94
N VAL A 53 18.37 24.75 6.56
CA VAL A 53 18.22 23.37 6.06
C VAL A 53 16.75 22.98 6.04
N ALA A 54 16.01 23.20 7.14
CA ALA A 54 14.56 22.93 7.17
C ALA A 54 13.77 23.74 6.12
N ASP A 55 14.13 25.01 5.90
CA ASP A 55 13.50 25.88 4.90
C ASP A 55 13.66 25.31 3.48
N PHE A 56 14.85 24.81 3.11
CA PHE A 56 15.08 24.22 1.78
C PHE A 56 14.20 23.00 1.48
N PHE A 57 13.97 22.14 2.47
CA PHE A 57 13.13 20.94 2.30
C PHE A 57 11.64 21.26 2.32
N LEU A 58 11.19 22.29 3.03
CA LEU A 58 9.77 22.58 3.24
C LEU A 58 9.21 23.73 2.38
N ARG A 59 10.08 24.48 1.70
CA ARG A 59 9.69 25.60 0.84
C ARG A 59 9.06 25.15 -0.48
N PRO A 60 7.99 25.82 -0.94
CA PRO A 60 7.45 25.64 -2.29
C PRO A 60 8.48 25.94 -3.36
N GLN A 61 8.64 25.01 -4.30
CA GLN A 61 9.51 25.21 -5.46
C GLN A 61 8.75 25.96 -6.54
N PRO A 62 9.40 26.82 -7.36
CA PRO A 62 8.70 27.52 -8.46
C PRO A 62 8.01 26.57 -9.45
N SER A 63 8.51 25.34 -9.57
CA SER A 63 7.94 24.28 -10.42
C SER A 63 6.79 23.51 -9.77
N ASN A 64 6.65 23.55 -8.43
CA ASN A 64 5.61 22.85 -7.69
C ASN A 64 5.22 23.63 -6.43
N ASP A 65 4.03 24.23 -6.48
CA ASP A 65 3.38 24.92 -5.36
C ASP A 65 2.11 24.19 -4.87
N ASN A 66 1.82 23.01 -5.41
CA ASN A 66 0.59 22.28 -5.13
C ASN A 66 0.68 21.48 -3.82
N SER A 67 1.69 20.62 -3.69
CA SER A 67 1.90 19.77 -2.51
C SER A 67 3.37 19.37 -2.32
N LEU A 68 3.72 19.01 -1.08
CA LEU A 68 5.05 18.56 -0.71
C LEU A 68 5.35 17.14 -1.26
N ASP A 69 6.55 16.90 -1.79
CA ASP A 69 6.94 15.56 -2.27
C ASP A 69 6.98 14.54 -1.11
N PRO A 70 6.41 13.33 -1.29
CA PRO A 70 6.29 12.34 -0.23
C PRO A 70 7.62 11.78 0.31
N ARG A 71 8.76 12.06 -0.34
CA ARG A 71 10.10 11.67 0.11
C ARG A 71 10.71 12.65 1.09
N ILE A 72 10.16 13.85 1.21
CA ILE A 72 10.67 14.90 2.10
C ILE A 72 10.55 14.49 3.57
N PRO A 73 9.42 13.92 4.06
CA PRO A 73 9.34 13.48 5.45
C PRO A 73 10.41 12.43 5.84
N PRO A 74 10.66 11.35 5.06
CA PRO A 74 11.81 10.46 5.28
C PRO A 74 13.17 11.17 5.35
N TYR A 75 13.45 12.13 4.46
CA TYR A 75 14.71 12.88 4.50
C TYR A 75 14.83 13.75 5.75
N LEU A 76 13.75 14.43 6.15
CA LEU A 76 13.72 15.20 7.39
C LEU A 76 13.94 14.32 8.64
N GLN A 77 13.49 13.07 8.61
CA GLN A 77 13.75 12.11 9.68
C GLN A 77 15.24 11.77 9.78
N VAL A 78 15.91 11.54 8.65
CA VAL A 78 17.37 11.32 8.60
C VAL A 78 18.11 12.57 9.13
N LEU A 79 17.72 13.76 8.67
CA LEU A 79 18.32 15.03 9.11
C LEU A 79 18.15 15.27 10.62
N THR A 80 16.98 14.95 11.17
CA THR A 80 16.70 15.07 12.61
C THR A 80 17.51 14.06 13.42
N LYS A 81 17.66 12.83 12.92
CA LYS A 81 18.50 11.77 13.55
C LYS A 81 19.98 12.16 13.58
N LEU A 82 20.47 12.82 12.54
CA LEU A 82 21.85 13.34 12.46
C LEU A 82 22.05 14.65 13.24
N GLY A 83 20.97 15.30 13.69
CA GLY A 83 21.04 16.57 14.42
C GLY A 83 21.27 17.80 13.55
N TYR A 84 21.13 17.67 12.22
CA TYR A 84 21.26 18.79 11.28
C TYR A 84 20.02 19.67 11.22
N VAL A 85 18.87 19.15 11.68
CA VAL A 85 17.60 19.88 11.80
C VAL A 85 16.99 19.64 13.17
N ASP A 86 16.46 20.71 13.78
CA ASP A 86 15.79 20.72 15.09
C ASP A 86 14.27 20.91 14.96
N THR A 87 13.54 20.47 15.99
CA THR A 87 12.08 20.57 16.05
C THR A 87 11.54 21.99 15.89
N PRO A 88 12.09 23.03 16.55
CA PRO A 88 11.66 24.42 16.31
C PRO A 88 11.81 24.86 14.86
N SER A 89 12.89 24.49 14.17
CA SER A 89 13.09 24.86 12.77
C SER A 89 12.08 24.22 11.83
N ILE A 90 11.74 22.94 12.05
CA ILE A 90 10.69 22.25 11.27
C ILE A 90 9.35 22.95 11.48
N LEU A 91 8.96 23.20 12.74
CA LEU A 91 7.69 23.84 13.06
C LEU A 91 7.59 25.27 12.50
N ARG A 92 8.69 26.05 12.52
CA ARG A 92 8.75 27.40 11.92
C ARG A 92 8.63 27.37 10.41
N ALA A 93 9.33 26.44 9.76
CA ALA A 93 9.29 26.31 8.31
C ALA A 93 7.91 25.85 7.83
N LEU A 94 7.30 24.87 8.51
CA LEU A 94 5.92 24.45 8.23
C LEU A 94 4.93 25.60 8.41
N TYR A 95 5.03 26.34 9.52
CA TYR A 95 4.16 27.49 9.79
C TYR A 95 4.26 28.53 8.66
N LYS A 96 5.48 28.89 8.27
CA LYS A 96 5.76 29.90 7.24
C LYS A 96 5.11 29.59 5.88
N TYR A 97 5.05 28.32 5.49
CA TYR A 97 4.58 27.86 4.18
C TYR A 97 3.18 27.21 4.18
N SER A 98 2.52 27.13 5.33
CA SER A 98 1.21 26.49 5.48
C SER A 98 0.13 27.11 4.58
N SER A 99 -0.73 26.26 4.01
CA SER A 99 -1.91 26.63 3.23
C SER A 99 -2.98 27.33 4.09
N SER A 100 -3.00 27.10 5.41
CA SER A 100 -3.93 27.76 6.35
C SER A 100 -3.81 29.28 6.34
N HIS A 101 -2.63 29.82 6.02
CA HIS A 101 -2.46 31.27 5.89
C HIS A 101 -3.21 31.88 4.71
N ALA A 102 -3.37 31.15 3.60
CA ALA A 102 -4.17 31.63 2.47
C ALA A 102 -5.65 31.70 2.86
N GLN A 103 -6.12 30.71 3.64
CA GLN A 103 -7.49 30.66 4.16
C GLN A 103 -7.76 31.75 5.19
N ALA A 104 -6.84 31.97 6.14
CA ALA A 104 -6.95 33.04 7.13
C ALA A 104 -6.95 34.45 6.49
N GLN A 105 -6.23 34.65 5.37
CA GLN A 105 -6.14 35.95 4.71
C GLN A 105 -7.37 36.32 3.86
N ALA A 106 -8.21 35.35 3.49
CA ALA A 106 -9.46 35.60 2.73
C ALA A 106 -10.44 36.52 3.49
N GLN A 107 -10.35 36.55 4.83
CA GLN A 107 -11.15 37.45 5.68
C GLN A 107 -10.79 38.95 5.50
N THR A 108 -9.54 39.27 5.19
CA THR A 108 -9.06 40.67 5.12
C THR A 108 -9.51 41.44 3.88
N GLN A 109 -10.01 40.75 2.84
CA GLN A 109 -10.45 41.37 1.59
C GLN A 109 -11.98 41.59 1.52
N GLN A 110 -12.73 41.17 2.54
CA GLN A 110 -14.20 41.23 2.57
C GLN A 110 -14.76 42.10 3.72
N GLN A 111 -14.07 43.18 4.11
CA GLN A 111 -14.73 44.27 4.84
C GLN A 111 -15.21 45.32 3.84
N PRO A 112 -16.53 45.54 3.66
CA PRO A 112 -17.03 46.76 3.06
C PRO A 112 -16.82 47.88 4.09
N SER A 113 -16.05 48.90 3.72
CA SER A 113 -16.07 50.18 4.41
C SER A 113 -17.40 50.85 4.11
N ASP A 114 -18.34 50.81 5.06
CA ASP A 114 -19.51 51.68 5.06
C ASP A 114 -19.04 53.13 5.25
N THR A 115 -19.09 53.93 4.19
CA THR A 115 -19.39 55.37 4.30
C THR A 115 -19.96 55.88 2.97
N ASP A 116 -21.04 56.64 3.11
CA ASP A 116 -22.03 57.04 2.10
C ASP A 116 -21.49 57.79 0.88
N GLY A 117 -22.32 57.79 -0.17
CA GLY A 117 -21.98 58.22 -1.51
C GLY A 117 -21.89 59.72 -1.76
N LYS A 118 -21.24 60.05 -2.88
CA LYS A 118 -21.68 61.06 -3.87
C LYS A 118 -20.80 60.97 -5.13
N GLU A 119 -21.46 60.87 -6.28
CA GLU A 119 -20.89 61.12 -7.60
C GLU A 119 -20.39 62.58 -7.70
N ASP A 120 -19.19 62.80 -8.22
CA ASP A 120 -18.96 63.44 -9.52
C ASP A 120 -17.48 63.76 -9.78
N GLY A 121 -17.13 63.84 -11.06
CA GLY A 121 -15.78 63.74 -11.63
C GLY A 121 -14.72 64.75 -11.19
N LYS A 122 -13.44 64.33 -11.28
CA LYS A 122 -12.42 64.99 -12.12
C LYS A 122 -11.09 64.25 -12.12
N ASP A 123 -10.54 64.19 -13.33
CA ASP A 123 -9.14 63.94 -13.66
C ASP A 123 -8.14 64.82 -12.89
N LYS A 124 -6.96 64.19 -12.64
CA LYS A 124 -5.61 64.75 -12.43
C LYS A 124 -5.22 65.28 -11.04
N MET A 125 -3.92 65.04 -10.75
CA MET A 125 -3.08 65.41 -9.59
C MET A 125 -3.27 64.47 -8.38
N GLU A 126 -2.28 63.74 -7.84
CA GLU A 126 -0.80 63.78 -7.82
C GLU A 126 -0.37 62.32 -7.47
N GLU A 127 0.47 61.58 -8.19
CA GLU A 127 1.89 61.79 -8.46
C GLU A 127 2.70 62.32 -7.26
N LYS A 128 2.63 61.63 -6.10
CA LYS A 128 3.63 61.81 -5.03
C LYS A 128 3.85 60.74 -3.95
N ASP A 129 3.20 59.57 -4.01
CA ASP A 129 3.42 58.49 -3.00
C ASP A 129 3.87 57.15 -3.61
N LYS A 130 4.69 57.19 -4.67
CA LYS A 130 5.27 55.98 -5.30
C LYS A 130 6.69 55.61 -4.81
N GLU A 131 7.26 56.34 -3.86
CA GLU A 131 8.67 56.12 -3.45
C GLU A 131 8.88 55.33 -2.15
N ASN A 132 7.84 54.85 -1.45
CA ASN A 132 8.02 54.10 -0.19
C ASN A 132 7.40 52.69 -0.13
N ALA A 133 7.01 52.12 -1.27
CA ALA A 133 6.44 50.77 -1.36
C ALA A 133 7.41 49.73 -1.97
N GLN A 134 8.72 49.89 -1.78
CA GLN A 134 9.69 48.85 -2.12
C GLN A 134 9.93 47.92 -0.93
N SER A 135 9.68 46.61 -1.16
CA SER A 135 10.20 45.43 -0.43
C SER A 135 9.39 44.77 0.71
N LYS A 136 8.14 44.33 0.46
CA LYS A 136 7.63 43.09 1.07
C LYS A 136 7.39 42.06 -0.02
N GLN A 137 8.41 41.23 -0.33
CA GLN A 137 8.26 40.09 -1.24
C GLN A 137 7.13 39.19 -0.74
N LYS A 138 6.10 38.98 -1.57
CA LYS A 138 4.97 38.10 -1.26
C LYS A 138 5.51 36.66 -1.15
N ILE A 139 5.51 36.08 0.04
CA ILE A 139 5.99 34.71 0.28
C ILE A 139 5.06 33.73 -0.45
N THR A 140 5.60 32.93 -1.36
CA THR A 140 4.88 31.81 -2.00
C THR A 140 4.60 30.73 -0.94
N ARG A 141 3.35 30.29 -0.84
CA ARG A 141 2.88 29.25 0.11
C ARG A 141 2.28 28.08 -0.65
N TRP A 142 2.16 26.93 0.01
CA TRP A 142 1.56 25.71 -0.57
C TRP A 142 0.06 25.88 -0.79
N LYS A 143 -0.49 25.29 -1.87
CA LYS A 143 -1.94 25.20 -2.09
C LYS A 143 -2.59 24.13 -1.20
N SER A 144 -1.93 22.98 -1.04
CA SER A 144 -2.30 21.95 -0.06
C SER A 144 -1.05 21.48 0.71
N SER A 145 -0.98 21.84 2.00
CA SER A 145 0.08 21.37 2.92
C SER A 145 -0.41 20.45 4.03
N TYR A 146 -1.72 20.25 4.17
CA TYR A 146 -2.33 19.59 5.33
C TYR A 146 -1.84 18.16 5.56
N TRP A 147 -1.71 17.37 4.49
CA TRP A 147 -1.14 16.01 4.59
C TRP A 147 0.30 16.03 5.13
N ALA A 148 1.13 16.95 4.65
CA ALA A 148 2.52 17.05 5.09
C ALA A 148 2.63 17.53 6.55
N GLU A 149 1.78 18.48 6.93
CA GLU A 149 1.64 18.96 8.30
C GLU A 149 1.22 17.80 9.24
N GLU A 150 0.18 17.04 8.88
CA GLU A 150 -0.30 15.88 9.63
C GLU A 150 0.83 14.86 9.88
N VAL A 151 1.50 14.43 8.81
CA VAL A 151 2.60 13.46 8.89
C VAL A 151 3.74 13.98 9.76
N LEU A 152 4.10 15.26 9.63
CA LEU A 152 5.19 15.85 10.38
C LEU A 152 4.82 16.10 11.85
N PHE A 153 3.57 16.49 12.15
CA PHE A 153 3.09 16.60 13.53
C PHE A 153 3.13 15.26 14.25
N TYR A 154 2.63 14.17 13.66
CA TYR A 154 2.72 12.84 14.27
C TYR A 154 4.17 12.38 14.49
N ARG A 155 5.08 12.69 13.54
CA ARG A 155 6.51 12.40 13.71
C ARG A 155 7.13 13.21 14.85
N LEU A 156 6.78 14.48 14.97
CA LEU A 156 7.22 15.32 16.08
C LEU A 156 6.64 14.83 17.42
N THR A 157 5.39 14.37 17.45
CA THR A 157 4.77 13.74 18.63
C THR A 157 5.59 12.55 19.10
N LYS A 158 5.99 11.67 18.16
CA LYS A 158 6.89 10.55 18.46
C LYS A 158 8.25 11.03 18.99
N ALA A 159 8.84 12.06 18.38
CA ALA A 159 10.12 12.63 18.83
C ALA A 159 10.05 13.29 20.22
N VAL A 160 8.89 13.83 20.63
CA VAL A 160 8.63 14.34 21.98
C VAL A 160 8.58 13.19 22.98
N VAL A 161 7.86 12.11 22.67
CA VAL A 161 7.79 10.90 23.51
C VAL A 161 9.16 10.24 23.69
N GLU A 162 9.97 10.22 22.65
CA GLU A 162 11.35 9.72 22.70
C GLU A 162 12.34 10.67 23.42
N GLY A 163 11.90 11.85 23.86
CA GLY A 163 12.74 12.86 24.52
C GLY A 163 13.76 13.54 23.58
N ARG A 164 13.63 13.38 22.26
CA ARG A 164 14.58 13.91 21.28
C ARG A 164 14.24 15.33 20.81
N ALA A 165 12.96 15.69 20.84
CA ALA A 165 12.43 16.94 20.31
C ALA A 165 12.64 18.15 21.24
N VAL A 166 12.49 17.97 22.56
CA VAL A 166 12.63 19.03 23.58
C VAL A 166 13.75 18.63 24.52
N ARG A 167 14.98 19.05 24.23
CA ARG A 167 16.19 18.66 25.00
C ARG A 167 16.53 19.63 26.12
N ASP A 168 16.13 20.88 25.99
CA ASP A 168 16.52 21.98 26.87
C ASP A 168 15.38 22.99 27.04
N SER A 169 15.46 23.79 28.11
CA SER A 169 14.42 24.78 28.42
C SER A 169 14.27 25.86 27.34
N LYS A 170 15.31 26.20 26.57
CA LYS A 170 15.21 27.20 25.51
C LYS A 170 14.43 26.65 24.32
N THR A 171 14.78 25.44 23.86
CA THR A 171 14.01 24.74 22.82
C THR A 171 12.56 24.52 23.23
N ALA A 172 12.30 24.21 24.50
CA ALA A 172 10.95 24.05 25.04
C ALA A 172 10.11 25.33 24.88
N LEU A 173 10.69 26.49 25.24
CA LEU A 173 10.01 27.78 25.07
C LEU A 173 9.85 28.18 23.61
N ASP A 174 10.85 27.92 22.76
CA ASP A 174 10.75 28.17 21.32
C ASP A 174 9.61 27.34 20.70
N VAL A 175 9.47 26.06 21.07
CA VAL A 175 8.36 25.20 20.63
C VAL A 175 7.02 25.74 21.15
N ALA A 176 6.92 26.12 22.42
CA ALA A 176 5.69 26.69 22.99
C ALA A 176 5.20 27.94 22.24
N THR A 177 6.11 28.86 21.92
CA THR A 177 5.79 30.06 21.14
C THR A 177 5.32 29.71 19.72
N ILE A 178 5.97 28.77 19.03
CA ILE A 178 5.57 28.39 17.66
C ILE A 178 4.21 27.68 17.67
N ILE A 179 3.97 26.80 18.63
CA ILE A 179 2.71 26.06 18.77
C ILE A 179 1.55 27.00 19.13
N SER A 180 1.81 28.04 19.93
CA SER A 180 0.81 29.10 20.20
C SER A 180 0.34 29.79 18.92
N LYS A 181 1.28 30.09 18.01
CA LYS A 181 0.97 30.67 16.69
C LYS A 181 0.22 29.72 15.77
N TRP A 182 0.52 28.42 15.84
CA TRP A 182 -0.23 27.40 15.10
C TRP A 182 -1.68 27.30 15.57
N MET A 183 -1.90 27.30 16.89
CA MET A 183 -3.25 27.29 17.46
C MET A 183 -4.06 28.51 17.01
N GLU A 184 -3.46 29.71 17.05
CA GLU A 184 -4.11 30.93 16.54
C GLU A 184 -4.44 30.82 15.04
N LEU A 185 -3.49 30.34 14.22
CA LEU A 185 -3.69 30.17 12.78
C LEU A 185 -4.85 29.22 12.45
N PHE A 186 -4.92 28.06 13.13
CA PHE A 186 -6.02 27.12 12.95
C PHE A 186 -7.35 27.70 13.44
N THR A 187 -7.37 28.40 14.58
CA THR A 187 -8.58 29.08 15.06
C THR A 187 -9.08 30.09 14.04
N THR A 188 -8.22 30.95 13.49
CA THR A 188 -8.62 31.91 12.45
C THR A 188 -9.12 31.19 11.19
N ALA A 189 -8.39 30.20 10.68
CA ALA A 189 -8.79 29.45 9.49
C ALA A 189 -10.15 28.76 9.68
N SER A 190 -10.39 28.11 10.82
CA SER A 190 -11.67 27.47 11.14
C SER A 190 -12.84 28.47 11.21
N THR A 191 -12.62 29.69 11.74
CA THR A 191 -13.68 30.72 11.74
C THR A 191 -14.04 31.20 10.33
N VAL A 192 -13.07 31.32 9.44
CA VAL A 192 -13.30 31.69 8.02
C VAL A 192 -14.11 30.61 7.31
N PHE A 193 -13.76 29.34 7.52
CA PHE A 193 -14.49 28.21 6.94
C PHE A 193 -15.94 28.14 7.44
N ALA A 194 -16.18 28.42 8.72
CA ALA A 194 -17.53 28.46 9.28
C ALA A 194 -18.39 29.61 8.69
N ALA A 195 -17.78 30.73 8.30
CA ALA A 195 -18.48 31.87 7.69
C ALA A 195 -18.82 31.66 6.20
N ASN A 196 -18.01 30.89 5.46
CA ASN A 196 -18.16 30.69 4.01
C ASN A 196 -19.04 29.48 3.63
N VAL A 197 -20.26 29.42 4.15
CA VAL A 197 -21.21 28.30 3.98
C VAL A 197 -21.68 28.10 2.52
N LEU A 198 -21.46 29.06 1.60
CA LEU A 198 -22.06 29.06 0.26
C LEU A 198 -21.25 28.35 -0.86
N THR A 199 -20.03 27.85 -0.60
CA THR A 199 -19.17 27.19 -1.61
C THR A 199 -18.94 25.71 -1.29
N GLN A 200 -19.99 24.90 -1.33
CA GLN A 200 -20.04 23.60 -0.61
C GLN A 200 -19.52 22.33 -1.34
N LEU A 201 -19.09 22.36 -2.61
CA LEU A 201 -18.68 21.10 -3.30
C LEU A 201 -17.17 20.87 -3.40
N HIS A 202 -16.34 21.92 -3.54
CA HIS A 202 -14.87 21.78 -3.53
C HIS A 202 -14.24 22.02 -2.15
N SER A 203 -15.00 22.54 -1.18
CA SER A 203 -14.50 22.90 0.15
C SER A 203 -14.54 21.78 1.19
N ALA A 204 -15.34 20.73 0.96
CA ALA A 204 -15.48 19.61 1.90
C ALA A 204 -14.17 18.82 2.06
N GLN A 205 -13.51 18.47 0.96
CA GLN A 205 -12.22 17.75 1.01
C GLN A 205 -11.12 18.57 1.71
N VAL A 206 -11.02 19.87 1.40
CA VAL A 206 -10.03 20.76 2.02
C VAL A 206 -10.29 20.93 3.51
N LYS A 207 -11.57 20.94 3.92
CA LYS A 207 -11.96 20.97 5.33
C LYS A 207 -11.54 19.70 6.05
N ASP A 208 -11.81 18.53 5.48
CA ASP A 208 -11.45 17.24 6.08
C ASP A 208 -9.92 17.09 6.20
N GLU A 209 -9.17 17.48 5.17
CA GLU A 209 -7.69 17.50 5.21
C GLU A 209 -7.16 18.46 6.30
N MET A 210 -7.74 19.67 6.41
CA MET A 210 -7.39 20.63 7.46
C MET A 210 -7.70 20.06 8.86
N GLU A 211 -8.82 19.36 9.02
CA GLU A 211 -9.22 18.73 10.26
C GLU A 211 -8.26 17.60 10.68
N SER A 212 -7.77 16.81 9.72
CA SER A 212 -6.73 15.80 9.98
C SER A 212 -5.41 16.42 10.45
N SER A 213 -4.95 17.50 9.80
CA SER A 213 -3.76 18.26 10.25
C SER A 213 -3.95 18.83 11.66
N ARG A 214 -5.15 19.35 11.94
CA ARG A 214 -5.52 19.89 13.27
C ARG A 214 -5.54 18.80 14.34
N ALA A 215 -6.08 17.62 14.06
CA ALA A 215 -6.06 16.49 14.98
C ALA A 215 -4.62 16.04 15.32
N ALA A 216 -3.73 16.03 14.33
CA ALA A 216 -2.31 15.72 14.56
C ALA A 216 -1.60 16.80 15.42
N LEU A 217 -1.94 18.08 15.26
CA LEU A 217 -1.47 19.15 16.14
C LEU A 217 -1.98 18.96 17.58
N VAL A 218 -3.24 18.56 17.78
CA VAL A 218 -3.79 18.25 19.11
C VAL A 218 -3.03 17.09 19.76
N ALA A 219 -2.70 16.04 19.00
CA ALA A 219 -1.88 14.94 19.51
C ALA A 219 -0.48 15.40 19.95
N LEU A 220 0.15 16.30 19.19
CA LEU A 220 1.43 16.92 19.56
C LEU A 220 1.30 17.77 20.82
N LEU A 221 0.25 18.60 20.90
CA LEU A 221 -0.05 19.45 22.06
C LEU A 221 -0.20 18.64 23.34
N LEU A 222 -0.97 17.55 23.32
CA LEU A 222 -1.14 16.67 24.47
C LEU A 222 0.20 16.13 24.98
N ARG A 223 1.07 15.65 24.08
CA ARG A 223 2.39 15.12 24.47
C ARG A 223 3.36 16.20 24.92
N LEU A 224 3.23 17.43 24.42
CA LEU A 224 3.98 18.57 24.93
C LEU A 224 3.51 18.96 26.33
N CYS A 225 2.21 18.92 26.62
CA CYS A 225 1.65 19.22 27.95
C CYS A 225 2.15 18.22 29.01
N ASP A 226 2.33 16.95 28.63
CA ASP A 226 2.88 15.90 29.51
C ASP A 226 4.41 15.98 29.68
N ASN A 227 5.12 16.90 29.00
CA ASN A 227 6.58 16.94 29.00
C ASN A 227 7.13 17.75 30.19
N ASP A 228 7.84 17.07 31.11
CA ASP A 228 8.41 17.68 32.31
C ASP A 228 9.38 18.85 32.05
N ILE A 229 10.13 18.80 30.94
CA ILE A 229 11.08 19.87 30.58
C ILE A 229 10.31 21.13 30.16
N LEU A 230 9.20 20.97 29.42
CA LEU A 230 8.33 22.06 29.04
C LEU A 230 7.62 22.65 30.27
N VAL A 231 6.99 21.81 31.09
CA VAL A 231 6.29 22.24 32.32
C VAL A 231 7.27 22.97 33.25
N GLY A 232 8.46 22.41 33.45
CA GLY A 232 9.52 23.00 34.27
C GLY A 232 10.09 24.30 33.67
N ALA A 233 10.16 24.43 32.35
CA ALA A 233 10.62 25.67 31.70
C ALA A 233 9.57 26.78 31.78
N VAL A 234 8.30 26.45 31.50
CA VAL A 234 7.18 27.40 31.49
C VAL A 234 6.85 27.88 32.91
N SER A 235 7.08 27.06 33.93
CA SER A 235 6.86 27.44 35.34
C SER A 235 7.85 28.49 35.86
N LYS A 236 8.98 28.72 35.18
CA LYS A 236 9.99 29.70 35.61
C LYS A 236 9.53 31.15 35.34
N PRO A 237 9.96 32.13 36.16
CA PRO A 237 9.48 33.51 36.06
C PRO A 237 9.86 34.22 34.75
N PHE A 238 10.97 33.84 34.09
CA PHE A 238 11.36 34.41 32.79
C PHE A 238 10.47 33.99 31.63
N ALA A 239 9.66 32.93 31.79
CA ALA A 239 8.76 32.42 30.75
C ALA A 239 7.34 33.03 30.83
N LYS A 240 7.15 34.09 31.61
CA LYS A 240 5.83 34.72 31.86
C LYS A 240 5.09 35.10 30.58
N GLU A 241 5.78 35.72 29.62
CA GLU A 241 5.18 36.14 28.35
C GLU A 241 4.77 34.93 27.50
N VAL A 242 5.64 33.92 27.37
CA VAL A 242 5.36 32.69 26.62
C VAL A 242 4.19 31.92 27.25
N ARG A 243 4.13 31.88 28.58
CA ARG A 243 3.02 31.24 29.33
C ARG A 243 1.69 31.95 29.07
N LYS A 244 1.69 33.28 29.04
CA LYS A 244 0.51 34.09 28.75
C LYS A 244 0.03 33.88 27.32
N GLU A 245 0.96 33.86 26.36
CA GLU A 245 0.69 33.57 24.94
C GLU A 245 0.09 32.16 24.77
N LEU A 246 0.69 31.16 25.42
CA LEU A 246 0.21 29.78 25.39
C LEU A 246 -1.17 29.61 26.04
N SER A 247 -1.41 30.24 27.20
CA SER A 247 -2.73 30.18 27.87
C SER A 247 -3.82 30.87 27.05
N THR A 248 -3.50 32.03 26.46
CA THR A 248 -4.46 32.79 25.63
C THR A 248 -4.81 32.02 24.35
N SER A 249 -3.80 31.46 23.68
CA SER A 249 -4.01 30.67 22.46
C SER A 249 -4.78 29.36 22.75
N LEU A 250 -4.50 28.67 23.85
CA LEU A 250 -5.30 27.52 24.29
C LEU A 250 -6.76 27.93 24.58
N ALA A 251 -6.99 29.05 25.26
CA ALA A 251 -8.34 29.52 25.56
C ALA A 251 -9.17 29.81 24.29
N SER A 252 -8.56 30.31 23.22
CA SER A 252 -9.24 30.50 21.93
C SER A 252 -9.34 29.23 21.09
N PHE A 253 -8.41 28.29 21.25
CA PHE A 253 -8.31 27.08 20.43
C PHE A 253 -9.22 25.95 20.92
N VAL A 254 -9.26 25.70 22.23
CA VAL A 254 -10.05 24.63 22.86
C VAL A 254 -11.54 24.66 22.45
N PRO A 255 -12.25 25.81 22.42
CA PRO A 255 -13.64 25.87 21.98
C PRO A 255 -13.87 25.49 20.52
N THR A 256 -12.83 25.55 19.67
CA THR A 256 -12.95 25.17 18.26
C THR A 256 -12.90 23.65 18.06
N LEU A 257 -12.50 22.87 19.07
CA LEU A 257 -12.29 21.41 19.00
C LEU A 257 -13.59 20.59 19.16
N GLN A 258 -14.67 20.98 18.47
CA GLN A 258 -16.00 20.36 18.61
C GLN A 258 -16.05 18.85 18.24
N LEU A 259 -15.10 18.38 17.41
CA LEU A 259 -15.00 16.99 16.95
C LEU A 259 -14.05 16.13 17.79
N VAL A 260 -13.38 16.71 18.78
CA VAL A 260 -12.39 16.01 19.62
C VAL A 260 -13.08 15.49 20.90
N PRO A 261 -12.76 14.27 21.38
CA PRO A 261 -13.32 13.72 22.61
C PRO A 261 -13.24 14.70 23.80
N PRO A 262 -14.31 14.84 24.62
CA PRO A 262 -14.35 15.77 25.75
C PRO A 262 -13.18 15.59 26.73
N GLN A 263 -12.75 14.35 26.96
CA GLN A 263 -11.63 14.02 27.83
C GLN A 263 -10.30 14.70 27.44
N ILE A 264 -10.10 14.95 26.14
CA ILE A 264 -8.90 15.63 25.63
C ILE A 264 -9.01 17.13 25.87
N THR A 265 -10.18 17.69 25.58
CA THR A 265 -10.53 19.10 25.82
C THR A 265 -10.39 19.45 27.30
N ASP A 266 -10.88 18.58 28.18
CA ASP A 266 -10.79 18.72 29.64
C ASP A 266 -9.33 18.70 30.11
N ARG A 267 -8.48 17.84 29.54
CA ARG A 267 -7.04 17.80 29.87
C ARG A 267 -6.30 19.05 29.42
N LEU A 268 -6.58 19.56 28.23
CA LEU A 268 -5.97 20.80 27.74
C LEU A 268 -6.41 22.00 28.60
N GLU A 269 -7.66 21.99 29.05
CA GLU A 269 -8.21 23.00 29.95
C GLU A 269 -7.64 22.88 31.37
N LEU A 270 -7.39 21.67 31.86
CA LEU A 270 -6.68 21.40 33.11
C LEU A 270 -5.24 21.94 33.04
N PHE A 271 -4.52 21.65 31.96
CA PHE A 271 -3.17 22.18 31.75
C PHE A 271 -3.16 23.72 31.76
N ARG A 272 -4.17 24.35 31.12
CA ARG A 272 -4.35 25.80 31.10
C ARG A 272 -4.61 26.37 32.50
N THR A 273 -5.45 25.72 33.30
CA THR A 273 -5.94 26.24 34.59
C THR A 273 -5.08 25.85 35.80
N GLU A 274 -4.49 24.67 35.81
CA GLU A 274 -3.63 24.20 36.90
C GLU A 274 -2.16 24.55 36.65
N ILE A 275 -1.63 24.28 35.46
CA ILE A 275 -0.18 24.43 35.22
C ILE A 275 0.16 25.85 34.78
N LEU A 276 -0.56 26.40 33.80
CA LEU A 276 -0.26 27.75 33.29
C LEU A 276 -0.78 28.87 34.20
N HIS A 277 -1.92 28.68 34.87
CA HIS A 277 -2.46 29.66 35.81
C HIS A 277 -1.93 29.51 37.24
N ALA A 278 -1.76 28.31 37.80
CA ALA A 278 -1.24 28.21 39.19
C ALA A 278 0.26 28.52 39.31
N SER A 279 1.03 28.41 38.22
CA SER A 279 2.43 28.89 38.20
C SER A 279 2.52 30.42 38.16
N SER A 280 1.41 31.16 38.01
CA SER A 280 1.39 32.62 38.14
C SER A 280 1.52 33.02 39.62
N ASP A 281 2.42 33.95 39.92
CA ASP A 281 2.66 34.45 41.28
C ASP A 281 1.35 34.93 41.98
N PRO A 282 1.31 34.94 43.32
CA PRO A 282 0.10 34.94 44.16
C PRO A 282 -0.62 36.30 44.27
N ALA A 283 -0.82 37.02 43.16
CA ALA A 283 -1.47 38.34 43.16
C ALA A 283 -2.96 38.31 42.79
N ASP A 284 -3.48 37.28 42.11
CA ASP A 284 -4.89 37.22 41.69
C ASP A 284 -5.75 36.26 42.52
N LYS A 285 -5.64 36.36 43.86
CA LYS A 285 -6.53 35.69 44.83
C LYS A 285 -7.92 36.33 44.90
N LYS A 286 -8.64 36.50 43.79
CA LYS A 286 -10.04 36.96 43.84
C LYS A 286 -11.07 36.17 43.03
N LYS A 287 -10.75 34.99 42.49
CA LYS A 287 -11.76 34.11 41.86
C LYS A 287 -11.59 32.60 42.14
N GLN A 288 -11.11 32.22 43.33
CA GLN A 288 -11.09 30.82 43.78
C GLN A 288 -12.07 30.64 44.94
N VAL A 289 -13.36 30.39 44.64
CA VAL A 289 -14.33 29.86 45.64
C VAL A 289 -15.29 28.84 45.00
N VAL A 290 -14.98 28.21 43.86
CA VAL A 290 -15.95 27.27 43.23
C VAL A 290 -15.42 25.83 43.07
N ASN A 291 -14.12 25.56 43.22
CA ASN A 291 -13.57 24.26 42.80
C ASN A 291 -13.40 23.22 43.92
N ALA A 292 -13.78 23.50 45.17
CA ALA A 292 -13.62 22.55 46.28
C ALA A 292 -14.62 21.37 46.23
N ALA A 293 -15.63 21.42 45.36
CA ALA A 293 -16.65 20.37 45.22
C ALA A 293 -16.29 19.28 44.17
N VAL A 294 -15.19 19.46 43.42
CA VAL A 294 -14.81 18.53 42.34
C VAL A 294 -13.74 17.54 42.79
N ASP A 295 -12.92 17.89 43.80
CA ASP A 295 -11.87 17.02 44.35
C ASP A 295 -12.42 15.76 45.06
N GLU A 296 -13.66 15.80 45.55
CA GLU A 296 -14.26 14.67 46.29
C GLU A 296 -14.83 13.57 45.36
N LEU A 297 -14.91 13.82 44.05
CA LEU A 297 -15.36 12.82 43.06
C LEU A 297 -14.21 12.01 42.43
N LEU A 298 -12.94 12.39 42.67
CA LEU A 298 -11.76 11.83 42.00
C LEU A 298 -11.11 10.64 42.73
N GLU A 299 -11.48 10.34 43.98
CA GLU A 299 -10.87 9.25 44.76
C GLU A 299 -11.36 7.83 44.39
N SER A 300 -12.29 7.68 43.43
CA SER A 300 -12.84 6.37 43.05
C SER A 300 -12.35 5.79 41.72
N THR A 301 -11.23 6.28 41.18
CA THR A 301 -10.73 5.78 39.89
C THR A 301 -9.81 4.56 40.06
N VAL A 302 -10.44 3.39 39.93
CA VAL A 302 -9.81 2.08 39.79
C VAL A 302 -8.83 2.08 38.62
N GLY A 303 -7.59 1.62 38.87
CA GLY A 303 -6.77 0.84 37.93
C GLY A 303 -6.49 1.44 36.55
N LEU A 304 -5.29 2.02 36.45
CA LEU A 304 -4.60 2.54 35.26
C LEU A 304 -4.23 1.48 34.18
N ASN A 305 -5.10 0.48 33.92
CA ASN A 305 -4.82 -0.61 32.98
C ASN A 305 -5.82 -0.78 31.83
N ASN A 306 -6.84 0.07 31.70
CA ASN A 306 -7.69 0.09 30.50
C ASN A 306 -7.82 1.53 30.00
N PHE A 307 -6.88 1.94 29.15
CA PHE A 307 -7.21 2.87 28.07
C PHE A 307 -8.00 2.04 27.05
N PRO A 308 -9.34 2.13 26.94
CA PRO A 308 -9.93 1.88 25.65
C PRO A 308 -9.38 3.01 24.78
N VAL A 309 -8.41 2.68 23.92
CA VAL A 309 -8.24 3.43 22.68
C VAL A 309 -9.66 3.55 22.14
N ALA A 310 -10.19 4.77 22.02
CA ALA A 310 -11.43 4.97 21.30
C ALA A 310 -11.16 4.35 19.95
N VAL A 311 -11.75 3.17 19.71
CA VAL A 311 -11.65 2.49 18.44
C VAL A 311 -12.15 3.54 17.48
N ILE A 312 -11.26 4.09 16.64
CA ILE A 312 -11.69 4.81 15.46
C ILE A 312 -12.69 3.83 14.86
N ASN A 313 -13.97 4.19 14.81
CA ASN A 313 -14.92 3.42 14.03
C ASN A 313 -14.37 3.55 12.62
N ILE A 314 -13.49 2.61 12.24
CA ILE A 314 -13.08 2.39 10.89
C ILE A 314 -14.40 1.97 10.29
N SER A 315 -15.11 2.94 9.70
CA SER A 315 -16.30 2.66 8.92
C SER A 315 -15.86 1.55 7.98
N ASN A 316 -16.45 0.37 8.11
CA ASN A 316 -16.13 -0.74 7.25
C ASN A 316 -16.64 -0.37 5.86
N THR A 317 -15.78 0.31 5.10
CA THR A 317 -16.09 0.70 3.74
C THR A 317 -15.82 -0.49 2.84
N ARG A 318 -16.78 -0.78 1.96
CA ARG A 318 -16.65 -1.79 0.89
C ARG A 318 -15.35 -1.64 0.09
N ALA A 319 -14.88 -0.39 -0.06
CA ALA A 319 -13.67 -0.03 -0.79
C ALA A 319 -12.42 -0.80 -0.35
N GLY A 320 -12.24 -1.04 0.96
CA GLY A 320 -11.05 -1.77 1.43
C GLY A 320 -11.04 -3.25 1.02
N LEU A 321 -12.21 -3.89 0.89
CA LEU A 321 -12.29 -5.28 0.45
C LEU A 321 -12.15 -5.36 -1.08
N TYR A 322 -12.77 -4.43 -1.79
CA TYR A 322 -12.56 -4.23 -3.22
C TYR A 322 -11.08 -4.05 -3.58
N VAL A 323 -10.35 -3.16 -2.90
CA VAL A 323 -8.91 -2.93 -3.17
C VAL A 323 -8.09 -4.18 -2.87
N TYR A 324 -8.37 -4.88 -1.77
CA TYR A 324 -7.67 -6.12 -1.42
C TYR A 324 -7.85 -7.20 -2.49
N LEU A 325 -9.11 -7.48 -2.85
CA LEU A 325 -9.44 -8.51 -3.85
C LEU A 325 -8.92 -8.12 -5.25
N ASN A 326 -9.04 -6.85 -5.64
CA ASN A 326 -8.50 -6.36 -6.91
C ASN A 326 -6.97 -6.50 -6.96
N ALA A 327 -6.27 -6.21 -5.86
CA ALA A 327 -4.81 -6.44 -5.77
C ALA A 327 -4.46 -7.93 -5.83
N ALA A 328 -5.26 -8.79 -5.21
CA ALA A 328 -5.07 -10.24 -5.22
C ALA A 328 -5.35 -10.86 -6.60
N LEU A 329 -6.27 -10.31 -7.40
CA LEU A 329 -6.69 -10.93 -8.66
C LEU A 329 -5.98 -10.36 -9.91
N VAL A 330 -5.53 -9.09 -9.90
CA VAL A 330 -4.98 -8.42 -11.10
C VAL A 330 -3.49 -8.71 -11.34
N ALA A 331 -2.69 -8.96 -10.31
CA ALA A 331 -1.23 -9.11 -10.46
C ALA A 331 -0.75 -10.56 -10.31
N ARG A 332 -1.23 -11.28 -9.28
CA ARG A 332 -0.89 -12.66 -8.97
C ARG A 332 -2.10 -13.30 -8.28
N PRO A 333 -2.91 -14.14 -8.95
CA PRO A 333 -4.11 -14.76 -8.39
C PRO A 333 -3.80 -15.84 -7.35
N ILE A 334 -2.93 -15.52 -6.39
CA ILE A 334 -2.60 -16.36 -5.24
C ILE A 334 -3.52 -15.89 -4.12
N LEU A 335 -4.65 -16.59 -3.96
CA LEU A 335 -5.59 -16.28 -2.90
C LEU A 335 -5.46 -17.32 -1.78
N ASP A 336 -4.91 -16.92 -0.64
CA ASP A 336 -4.97 -17.74 0.57
C ASP A 336 -6.25 -17.45 1.34
N ASP A 337 -7.14 -18.44 1.40
CA ASP A 337 -8.41 -18.38 2.13
C ASP A 337 -8.21 -17.96 3.59
N HIS A 338 -7.16 -18.46 4.26
CA HIS A 338 -6.89 -18.08 5.66
C HIS A 338 -6.47 -16.62 5.81
N ALA A 339 -5.67 -16.11 4.87
CA ALA A 339 -5.28 -14.70 4.87
C ALA A 339 -6.50 -13.80 4.59
N LEU A 340 -7.35 -14.19 3.64
CA LEU A 340 -8.60 -13.50 3.33
C LEU A 340 -9.55 -13.49 4.54
N PHE A 341 -9.77 -14.63 5.20
CA PHE A 341 -10.61 -14.69 6.41
C PHE A 341 -10.02 -13.92 7.58
N SER A 342 -8.70 -13.96 7.76
CA SER A 342 -8.04 -13.16 8.79
C SER A 342 -8.19 -11.66 8.53
N TYR A 343 -8.04 -11.24 7.26
CA TYR A 343 -8.27 -9.86 6.85
C TYR A 343 -9.72 -9.42 7.08
N MET A 344 -10.70 -10.22 6.66
CA MET A 344 -12.12 -9.93 6.87
C MET A 344 -12.48 -9.94 8.35
N SER A 345 -12.03 -10.92 9.13
CA SER A 345 -12.30 -11.00 10.57
C SER A 345 -11.76 -9.78 11.32
N ASN A 346 -10.53 -9.35 11.00
CA ASN A 346 -9.92 -8.15 11.59
C ASN A 346 -10.65 -6.87 11.18
N LYS A 347 -11.09 -6.78 9.92
CA LYS A 347 -11.77 -5.59 9.41
C LYS A 347 -13.19 -5.47 9.96
N TYR A 348 -13.98 -6.53 9.84
CA TYR A 348 -15.38 -6.55 10.25
C TYR A 348 -15.58 -6.82 11.75
N GLN A 349 -14.50 -6.97 12.54
CA GLN A 349 -14.54 -7.20 13.99
C GLN A 349 -15.45 -8.38 14.40
N GLY A 350 -15.53 -9.40 13.55
CA GLY A 350 -16.40 -10.57 13.75
C GLY A 350 -17.84 -10.43 13.23
N ASP A 351 -18.23 -9.32 12.59
CA ASP A 351 -19.51 -9.22 11.86
C ASP A 351 -19.45 -10.01 10.55
N VAL A 352 -19.88 -11.26 10.62
CA VAL A 352 -19.89 -12.20 9.49
C VAL A 352 -20.90 -11.79 8.41
N GLN A 353 -22.04 -11.18 8.77
CA GLN A 353 -23.09 -10.82 7.80
C GLN A 353 -22.62 -9.71 6.88
N SER A 354 -22.13 -8.61 7.46
CA SER A 354 -21.60 -7.49 6.67
C SER A 354 -20.38 -7.92 5.84
N SER A 355 -19.52 -8.81 6.39
CA SER A 355 -18.38 -9.34 5.64
C SER A 355 -18.79 -10.16 4.41
N ALA A 356 -19.85 -10.95 4.52
CA ALA A 356 -20.36 -11.77 3.43
C ALA A 356 -21.04 -10.92 2.34
N ILE A 357 -21.83 -9.92 2.73
CA ILE A 357 -22.47 -8.99 1.79
C ILE A 357 -21.40 -8.21 1.01
N ASP A 358 -20.43 -7.63 1.72
CA ASP A 358 -19.35 -6.87 1.10
C ASP A 358 -18.46 -7.75 0.22
N LEU A 359 -18.25 -9.04 0.56
CA LEU A 359 -17.49 -9.98 -0.28
C LEU A 359 -18.18 -10.21 -1.62
N ILE A 360 -19.50 -10.40 -1.61
CA ILE A 360 -20.29 -10.56 -2.84
C ILE A 360 -20.20 -9.27 -3.66
N LEU A 361 -20.50 -8.11 -3.05
CA LEU A 361 -20.49 -6.82 -3.74
C LEU A 361 -19.12 -6.46 -4.31
N ALA A 362 -18.05 -6.62 -3.53
CA ALA A 362 -16.69 -6.37 -4.00
C ALA A 362 -16.31 -7.27 -5.19
N SER A 363 -16.80 -8.52 -5.22
CA SER A 363 -16.55 -9.46 -6.32
C SER A 363 -17.27 -9.03 -7.61
N PHE A 364 -18.52 -8.54 -7.51
CA PHE A 364 -19.24 -7.93 -8.64
C PHE A 364 -18.59 -6.62 -9.09
N ASP A 365 -18.16 -5.77 -8.15
CA ASP A 365 -17.49 -4.49 -8.43
C ASP A 365 -16.18 -4.68 -9.22
N ILE A 366 -15.43 -5.76 -8.97
CA ILE A 366 -14.19 -6.06 -9.71
C ILE A 366 -14.49 -6.40 -11.17
N LEU A 367 -15.51 -7.24 -11.42
CA LEU A 367 -15.98 -7.52 -12.79
C LEU A 367 -16.47 -6.25 -13.48
N ALA A 368 -17.23 -5.42 -12.75
CA ALA A 368 -17.70 -4.15 -13.27
C ALA A 368 -16.55 -3.22 -13.67
N ASN A 369 -15.54 -3.10 -12.81
CA ASN A 369 -14.36 -2.29 -13.08
C ASN A 369 -13.54 -2.81 -14.27
N ALA A 370 -13.43 -4.13 -14.44
CA ALA A 370 -12.75 -4.74 -15.59
C ALA A 370 -13.42 -4.37 -16.92
N VAL A 371 -14.76 -4.27 -16.93
CA VAL A 371 -15.52 -3.77 -18.09
C VAL A 371 -15.17 -2.32 -18.41
N PHE A 372 -15.11 -1.44 -17.40
CA PHE A 372 -14.75 -0.03 -17.61
C PHE A 372 -13.30 0.16 -18.04
N ARG A 373 -12.39 -0.74 -17.64
CA ARG A 373 -10.97 -0.72 -18.01
C ARG A 373 -10.69 -1.37 -19.37
N ASN A 374 -11.68 -2.01 -19.99
CA ASN A 374 -11.57 -2.73 -21.27
C ASN A 374 -10.45 -3.79 -21.24
N GLU A 375 -10.43 -4.59 -20.17
CA GLU A 375 -9.45 -5.68 -19.96
C GLU A 375 -9.66 -6.85 -20.94
N GLY A 376 -8.61 -7.64 -21.18
CA GLY A 376 -8.62 -8.69 -22.19
C GLY A 376 -9.45 -9.92 -21.79
N GLN A 377 -9.91 -10.72 -22.76
CA GLN A 377 -10.76 -11.92 -22.56
C GLN A 377 -10.23 -12.93 -21.51
N LYS A 378 -8.92 -12.95 -21.26
CA LYS A 378 -8.29 -13.84 -20.27
C LYS A 378 -8.61 -13.41 -18.83
N ASP A 379 -8.67 -12.11 -18.58
CA ASP A 379 -8.97 -11.56 -17.25
C ASP A 379 -10.45 -11.79 -16.92
N ALA A 380 -11.33 -11.72 -17.93
CA ALA A 380 -12.75 -12.05 -17.82
C ALA A 380 -12.98 -13.45 -17.23
N HIS A 381 -12.27 -14.45 -17.75
CA HIS A 381 -12.42 -15.83 -17.33
C HIS A 381 -12.05 -16.03 -15.86
N LEU A 382 -10.90 -15.48 -15.45
CA LEU A 382 -10.42 -15.57 -14.07
C LEU A 382 -11.39 -14.90 -13.09
N LEU A 383 -11.82 -13.67 -13.39
CA LEU A 383 -12.71 -12.90 -12.51
C LEU A 383 -14.10 -13.54 -12.40
N ARG A 384 -14.61 -14.12 -13.50
CA ARG A 384 -15.87 -14.89 -13.49
C ARG A 384 -15.74 -16.16 -12.68
N SER A 385 -14.66 -16.91 -12.86
CA SER A 385 -14.42 -18.13 -12.10
C SER A 385 -14.26 -17.83 -10.61
N PHE A 386 -13.62 -16.71 -10.26
CA PHE A 386 -13.58 -16.25 -8.88
C PHE A 386 -14.98 -16.00 -8.31
N LEU A 387 -15.81 -15.19 -8.99
CA LEU A 387 -17.16 -14.88 -8.52
C LEU A 387 -18.08 -16.10 -8.46
N ILE A 388 -18.08 -16.96 -9.49
CA ILE A 388 -19.08 -18.03 -9.64
C ILE A 388 -18.62 -19.33 -8.99
N ASN A 389 -17.33 -19.68 -9.09
CA ASN A 389 -16.81 -20.94 -8.58
C ASN A 389 -16.20 -20.80 -7.18
N LYS A 390 -15.47 -19.71 -6.89
CA LYS A 390 -14.75 -19.54 -5.61
C LYS A 390 -15.57 -18.87 -4.51
N VAL A 391 -16.30 -17.78 -4.80
CA VAL A 391 -17.06 -17.05 -3.77
C VAL A 391 -18.10 -17.93 -3.07
N PRO A 392 -18.89 -18.81 -3.73
CA PRO A 392 -19.80 -19.71 -3.03
C PRO A 392 -19.10 -20.65 -2.04
N LEU A 393 -17.89 -21.11 -2.33
CA LEU A 393 -17.11 -21.93 -1.38
C LEU A 393 -16.66 -21.10 -0.16
N LEU A 394 -16.24 -19.85 -0.38
CA LEU A 394 -15.89 -18.93 0.71
C LEU A 394 -17.10 -18.60 1.59
N LEU A 395 -18.26 -18.37 0.97
CA LEU A 395 -19.51 -18.13 1.68
C LEU A 395 -19.95 -19.34 2.49
N TYR A 396 -19.77 -20.57 1.98
CA TYR A 396 -20.05 -21.79 2.74
C TYR A 396 -19.19 -21.91 4.01
N GLN A 397 -17.92 -21.48 3.93
CA GLN A 397 -17.02 -21.47 5.08
C GLN A 397 -17.36 -20.36 6.08
N LEU A 398 -17.80 -19.18 5.61
CA LEU A 398 -18.24 -18.07 6.46
C LEU A 398 -19.60 -18.32 7.11
N LEU A 399 -20.53 -18.89 6.35
CA LEU A 399 -21.94 -19.07 6.69
C LEU A 399 -22.32 -20.56 6.57
N PRO A 400 -21.79 -21.43 7.43
CA PRO A 400 -22.08 -22.85 7.37
C PRO A 400 -23.58 -23.12 7.59
N PRO A 401 -24.21 -24.00 6.78
CA PRO A 401 -25.62 -24.31 6.90
C PRO A 401 -25.91 -25.00 8.24
N GLY A 402 -26.80 -24.39 9.05
CA GLY A 402 -27.22 -24.93 10.35
C GLY A 402 -27.02 -24.00 11.55
N PHE A 403 -26.37 -22.85 11.38
CA PHE A 403 -26.25 -21.85 12.45
C PHE A 403 -27.45 -20.87 12.48
N PRO A 404 -28.17 -20.75 13.61
CA PRO A 404 -29.46 -20.03 13.67
C PRO A 404 -29.36 -18.48 13.72
N GLY A 405 -28.20 -17.87 13.43
CA GLY A 405 -27.99 -16.42 13.55
C GLY A 405 -27.77 -15.66 12.23
N THR A 406 -27.31 -16.32 11.17
CA THR A 406 -26.87 -15.66 9.92
C THR A 406 -27.26 -16.49 8.71
N SER A 407 -28.41 -16.18 8.10
CA SER A 407 -28.85 -16.88 6.88
C SER A 407 -27.98 -16.47 5.69
N ALA A 408 -27.36 -17.45 5.02
CA ALA A 408 -26.66 -17.26 3.76
C ALA A 408 -27.58 -16.68 2.69
N GLU A 409 -28.83 -17.14 2.63
CA GLU A 409 -29.85 -16.61 1.72
C GLU A 409 -30.10 -15.12 1.93
N PHE A 410 -30.16 -14.67 3.19
CA PHE A 410 -30.36 -13.26 3.50
C PHE A 410 -29.21 -12.40 2.98
N CYS A 411 -27.96 -12.81 3.23
CA CYS A 411 -26.78 -12.07 2.78
C CYS A 411 -26.69 -12.00 1.26
N ILE A 412 -27.00 -13.10 0.56
CA ILE A 412 -27.01 -13.16 -0.90
C ILE A 412 -28.12 -12.28 -1.48
N THR A 413 -29.33 -12.34 -0.88
CA THR A 413 -30.47 -11.51 -1.31
C THR A 413 -30.14 -10.03 -1.19
N GLU A 414 -29.69 -9.61 0.01
CA GLU A 414 -29.31 -8.22 0.28
C GLU A 414 -28.24 -7.75 -0.71
N ALA A 415 -27.15 -8.51 -0.89
CA ALA A 415 -26.09 -8.15 -1.82
C ALA A 415 -26.60 -7.98 -3.25
N LEU A 416 -27.41 -8.91 -3.77
CA LEU A 416 -27.94 -8.84 -5.13
C LEU A 416 -28.90 -7.67 -5.37
N THR A 417 -29.55 -7.13 -4.33
CA THR A 417 -30.35 -5.89 -4.49
C THR A 417 -29.51 -4.65 -4.76
N HIS A 418 -28.24 -4.64 -4.33
CA HIS A 418 -27.31 -3.51 -4.53
C HIS A 418 -26.44 -3.66 -5.79
N VAL A 419 -26.54 -4.78 -6.51
CA VAL A 419 -25.85 -5.00 -7.79
C VAL A 419 -26.55 -4.23 -8.91
N ASP A 420 -25.79 -3.45 -9.68
CA ASP A 420 -26.31 -2.63 -10.77
C ASP A 420 -26.83 -3.50 -11.93
N THR A 421 -28.15 -3.49 -12.13
CA THR A 421 -28.84 -4.23 -13.20
C THR A 421 -28.62 -3.63 -14.59
N SER A 422 -28.14 -2.39 -14.67
CA SER A 422 -27.78 -1.77 -15.95
C SER A 422 -26.53 -2.41 -16.54
N LEU A 423 -25.57 -2.74 -15.68
CA LEU A 423 -24.30 -3.39 -16.02
C LEU A 423 -24.44 -4.91 -16.06
N PHE A 424 -25.15 -5.51 -15.10
CA PHE A 424 -25.41 -6.95 -15.01
C PHE A 424 -26.89 -7.25 -15.34
N PRO A 425 -27.23 -7.47 -16.62
CA PRO A 425 -28.62 -7.62 -17.05
C PRO A 425 -29.33 -8.80 -16.37
N THR A 426 -30.63 -8.63 -16.13
CA THR A 426 -31.53 -9.73 -15.76
C THR A 426 -31.92 -10.54 -17.00
N ALA A 427 -32.45 -11.76 -16.79
CA ALA A 427 -32.88 -12.70 -17.85
C ALA A 427 -33.72 -12.03 -18.95
N SER A 428 -34.66 -11.17 -18.54
CA SER A 428 -35.55 -10.43 -19.44
C SER A 428 -34.82 -9.46 -20.38
N LEU A 429 -33.68 -8.91 -19.94
CA LEU A 429 -32.85 -7.94 -20.69
C LEU A 429 -31.78 -8.63 -21.55
N MET A 430 -31.62 -9.95 -21.45
CA MET A 430 -30.67 -10.71 -22.28
C MET A 430 -31.15 -10.93 -23.73
N PHE A 431 -32.45 -10.76 -23.99
CA PHE A 431 -33.05 -10.91 -25.33
C PHE A 431 -33.03 -9.61 -26.15
N ASP A 432 -32.38 -8.56 -25.66
CA ASP A 432 -32.23 -7.29 -26.37
C ASP A 432 -31.05 -7.36 -27.36
N GLU A 433 -31.34 -7.62 -28.64
CA GLU A 433 -30.35 -7.72 -29.74
C GLU A 433 -29.49 -6.45 -29.93
N SER A 434 -29.84 -5.33 -29.28
CA SER A 434 -29.06 -4.09 -29.34
C SER A 434 -27.85 -4.07 -28.38
N ARG A 435 -27.75 -5.04 -27.46
CA ARG A 435 -26.61 -5.16 -26.53
C ARG A 435 -25.55 -6.09 -27.10
N ASN A 436 -24.30 -5.62 -27.11
CA ASN A 436 -23.14 -6.42 -27.50
C ASN A 436 -22.87 -7.46 -26.40
N ASN A 437 -22.80 -8.75 -26.74
CA ASN A 437 -22.50 -9.82 -25.77
C ASN A 437 -21.14 -9.57 -25.11
N ASN A 438 -21.18 -9.10 -23.88
CA ASN A 438 -19.99 -8.80 -23.11
C ASN A 438 -19.68 -10.00 -22.21
N PRO A 439 -18.53 -10.67 -22.40
CA PRO A 439 -18.15 -11.86 -21.65
C PRO A 439 -18.01 -11.60 -20.16
N TYR A 440 -17.99 -10.35 -19.67
CA TYR A 440 -17.88 -10.02 -18.25
C TYR A 440 -19.23 -9.90 -17.53
N THR A 441 -20.33 -9.69 -18.24
CA THR A 441 -21.61 -9.27 -17.63
C THR A 441 -22.78 -10.17 -17.96
N GLU A 442 -22.69 -10.97 -19.02
CA GLU A 442 -23.76 -11.87 -19.45
C GLU A 442 -23.97 -13.02 -18.45
N SER A 443 -25.22 -13.26 -18.05
CA SER A 443 -25.68 -14.37 -17.18
C SER A 443 -25.04 -14.51 -15.80
N ILE A 444 -24.17 -13.57 -15.38
CA ILE A 444 -23.41 -13.65 -14.13
C ILE A 444 -24.29 -13.86 -12.90
N ARG A 445 -25.39 -13.10 -12.79
CA ARG A 445 -26.28 -13.15 -11.61
C ARG A 445 -26.95 -14.50 -11.49
N GLU A 446 -27.35 -15.09 -12.62
CA GLU A 446 -27.99 -16.40 -12.63
C GLU A 446 -27.00 -17.53 -12.35
N GLU A 447 -25.84 -17.51 -13.01
CA GLU A 447 -24.76 -18.48 -12.82
C GLU A 447 -24.26 -18.47 -11.36
N PHE A 448 -24.11 -17.29 -10.76
CA PHE A 448 -23.75 -17.15 -9.35
C PHE A 448 -24.82 -17.75 -8.41
N CYS A 449 -26.10 -17.48 -8.65
CA CYS A 449 -27.19 -18.06 -7.87
C CYS A 449 -27.26 -19.59 -8.03
N ALA A 450 -27.06 -20.10 -9.25
CA ALA A 450 -27.04 -21.53 -9.53
C ALA A 450 -25.90 -22.23 -8.77
N ALA A 451 -24.70 -21.65 -8.75
CA ALA A 451 -23.58 -22.15 -7.96
C ALA A 451 -23.86 -22.09 -6.44
N CYS A 452 -24.53 -21.05 -5.94
CA CYS A 452 -24.96 -20.97 -4.54
C CYS A 452 -25.95 -22.08 -4.15
N VAL A 453 -26.87 -22.44 -5.05
CA VAL A 453 -27.78 -23.59 -4.86
C VAL A 453 -27.01 -24.90 -4.83
N LEU A 454 -26.06 -25.08 -5.75
CA LEU A 454 -25.24 -26.29 -5.84
C LEU A 454 -24.48 -26.57 -4.53
N HIS A 455 -24.01 -25.51 -3.85
CA HIS A 455 -23.31 -25.62 -2.56
C HIS A 455 -24.22 -25.59 -1.33
N GLY A 456 -25.55 -25.51 -1.52
CA GLY A 456 -26.53 -25.54 -0.43
C GLY A 456 -26.63 -24.24 0.37
N LEU A 457 -26.16 -23.12 -0.17
CA LEU A 457 -26.30 -21.78 0.44
C LEU A 457 -27.71 -21.20 0.25
N VAL A 458 -28.37 -21.59 -0.85
CA VAL A 458 -29.69 -21.12 -1.24
C VAL A 458 -30.58 -22.31 -1.59
N GLN A 459 -31.82 -22.28 -1.11
CA GLN A 459 -32.84 -23.24 -1.51
C GLN A 459 -33.30 -22.95 -2.94
N ARG A 460 -33.44 -24.02 -3.73
CA ARG A 460 -33.82 -23.93 -5.16
C ARG A 460 -35.10 -23.13 -5.39
N GLU A 461 -36.07 -23.26 -4.49
CA GLU A 461 -37.37 -22.58 -4.54
C GLU A 461 -37.28 -21.07 -4.33
N HIS A 462 -36.17 -20.58 -3.77
CA HIS A 462 -35.96 -19.18 -3.44
C HIS A 462 -35.20 -18.41 -4.54
N VAL A 463 -34.62 -19.09 -5.53
CA VAL A 463 -33.80 -18.45 -6.57
C VAL A 463 -34.57 -17.40 -7.36
N GLU A 464 -35.78 -17.73 -7.82
CA GLU A 464 -36.63 -16.80 -8.58
C GLU A 464 -37.03 -15.58 -7.74
N ARG A 465 -37.24 -15.78 -6.43
CA ARG A 465 -37.53 -14.69 -5.48
C ARG A 465 -36.33 -13.76 -5.32
N ILE A 466 -35.12 -14.30 -5.30
CA ILE A 466 -33.87 -13.55 -5.12
C ILE A 466 -33.51 -12.77 -6.38
N LEU A 467 -33.66 -13.39 -7.56
CA LEU A 467 -33.37 -12.74 -8.84
C LEU A 467 -34.47 -11.77 -9.28
N GLY A 468 -35.71 -11.97 -8.81
CA GLY A 468 -36.88 -11.18 -9.18
C GLY A 468 -37.48 -11.58 -10.53
N GLU A 469 -36.95 -12.63 -11.18
CA GLU A 469 -37.35 -13.12 -12.51
C GLU A 469 -37.20 -14.66 -12.60
N ILE A 470 -37.80 -15.25 -13.63
CA ILE A 470 -37.64 -16.68 -13.94
C ILE A 470 -36.24 -16.90 -14.52
N SER A 471 -35.46 -17.79 -13.90
CA SER A 471 -34.12 -18.14 -14.39
C SER A 471 -34.20 -19.16 -15.52
N LEU A 472 -33.44 -18.92 -16.59
CA LEU A 472 -33.41 -19.76 -17.80
C LEU A 472 -32.15 -20.63 -17.90
N SER A 473 -31.12 -20.34 -17.10
CA SER A 473 -29.82 -21.00 -17.09
C SER A 473 -29.75 -22.28 -16.26
N TYR A 474 -30.89 -22.82 -15.83
CA TYR A 474 -30.92 -23.94 -14.89
C TYR A 474 -30.76 -25.31 -15.56
N GLU A 475 -29.67 -26.01 -15.26
CA GLU A 475 -29.42 -27.38 -15.73
C GLU A 475 -29.78 -28.42 -14.64
N PRO A 476 -30.88 -29.21 -14.79
CA PRO A 476 -31.37 -30.11 -13.74
C PRO A 476 -30.44 -31.30 -13.44
N SER A 477 -29.54 -31.63 -14.37
CA SER A 477 -28.56 -32.71 -14.28
C SER A 477 -27.28 -32.31 -13.56
N LEU A 478 -27.07 -31.03 -13.26
CA LEU A 478 -25.86 -30.54 -12.61
C LEU A 478 -25.79 -31.04 -11.16
N GLN A 479 -24.77 -31.85 -10.86
CA GLN A 479 -24.52 -32.39 -9.53
C GLN A 479 -23.20 -31.85 -8.97
N LYS A 480 -23.12 -31.77 -7.64
CA LYS A 480 -21.90 -31.34 -6.96
C LYS A 480 -20.82 -32.41 -7.13
N HIS A 481 -19.71 -32.04 -7.73
CA HIS A 481 -18.55 -32.90 -7.88
C HIS A 481 -17.82 -33.08 -6.54
N SER A 482 -17.28 -34.28 -6.32
CA SER A 482 -16.42 -34.61 -5.19
C SER A 482 -15.03 -34.94 -5.68
N LYS A 483 -14.01 -34.37 -5.05
CA LYS A 483 -12.59 -34.60 -5.36
C LYS A 483 -12.29 -36.10 -5.48
N ASP A 484 -12.63 -36.88 -4.45
CA ASP A 484 -12.26 -38.30 -4.37
C ASP A 484 -12.84 -39.12 -5.52
N LYS A 485 -14.04 -38.77 -5.98
CA LYS A 485 -14.66 -39.45 -7.12
C LYS A 485 -13.96 -39.10 -8.42
N LEU A 486 -13.66 -37.82 -8.64
CA LEU A 486 -12.97 -37.35 -9.84
C LEU A 486 -11.55 -37.93 -9.95
N VAL A 487 -10.81 -38.00 -8.84
CA VAL A 487 -9.48 -38.62 -8.80
C VAL A 487 -9.55 -40.10 -9.14
N GLN A 488 -10.48 -40.86 -8.53
CA GLN A 488 -10.67 -42.28 -8.84
C GLN A 488 -11.07 -42.50 -10.30
N ASP A 489 -11.93 -41.63 -10.85
CA ASP A 489 -12.34 -41.70 -12.25
C ASP A 489 -11.18 -41.43 -13.21
N CYS A 490 -10.26 -40.53 -12.87
CA CYS A 490 -9.07 -40.24 -13.68
C CYS A 490 -8.00 -41.33 -13.59
N LEU A 491 -7.81 -41.92 -12.40
CA LEU A 491 -6.91 -43.08 -12.22
C LEU A 491 -7.40 -44.30 -13.02
N SER A 492 -8.71 -44.39 -13.28
CA SER A 492 -9.29 -45.45 -14.10
C SER A 492 -9.21 -45.22 -15.61
N ASP A 493 -9.12 -43.96 -16.07
CA ASP A 493 -9.15 -43.58 -17.47
C ASP A 493 -8.46 -42.23 -17.73
N THR A 494 -7.25 -42.29 -18.31
CA THR A 494 -6.39 -41.13 -18.58
C THR A 494 -6.99 -40.17 -19.61
N ASP A 495 -7.88 -40.62 -20.49
CA ASP A 495 -8.52 -39.74 -21.50
C ASP A 495 -9.51 -38.76 -20.85
N LYS A 496 -10.02 -39.08 -19.65
CA LYS A 496 -10.88 -38.18 -18.87
C LYS A 496 -10.14 -36.96 -18.32
N ILE A 497 -8.82 -37.01 -18.20
CA ILE A 497 -7.99 -35.88 -17.73
C ILE A 497 -8.10 -34.71 -18.72
N GLN A 498 -8.03 -34.98 -20.03
CA GLN A 498 -8.25 -33.96 -21.06
C GLN A 498 -9.67 -33.39 -21.01
N GLY A 499 -10.65 -34.20 -20.60
CA GLY A 499 -12.02 -33.78 -20.31
C GLY A 499 -12.08 -32.80 -19.15
N LEU A 500 -11.47 -33.14 -18.01
CA LEU A 500 -11.42 -32.28 -16.81
C LEU A 500 -10.73 -30.94 -17.08
N VAL A 501 -9.66 -30.93 -17.89
CA VAL A 501 -8.99 -29.67 -18.27
C VAL A 501 -9.95 -28.73 -19.01
N ARG A 502 -10.91 -29.25 -19.78
CA ARG A 502 -11.96 -28.43 -20.42
C ARG A 502 -13.04 -28.00 -19.43
N GLU A 503 -13.22 -28.73 -18.32
CA GLU A 503 -14.18 -28.35 -17.27
C GLU A 503 -13.71 -27.16 -16.45
N LEU A 504 -12.40 -26.87 -16.42
CA LEU A 504 -11.87 -25.64 -15.82
C LEU A 504 -12.42 -24.36 -16.46
N ASP A 505 -12.92 -24.47 -17.69
CA ASP A 505 -13.51 -23.34 -18.40
C ASP A 505 -15.01 -23.12 -18.06
N LYS A 506 -15.60 -23.99 -17.24
CA LYS A 506 -17.03 -23.90 -16.85
C LYS A 506 -17.25 -22.89 -15.71
N MET A 507 -18.46 -22.34 -15.67
CA MET A 507 -18.94 -21.41 -14.61
C MET A 507 -20.12 -22.03 -13.87
N ASP A 508 -19.97 -23.27 -13.41
CA ASP A 508 -21.07 -24.08 -12.86
C ASP A 508 -20.98 -24.31 -11.34
N GLY A 509 -19.95 -23.78 -10.68
CA GLY A 509 -19.69 -23.95 -9.25
C GLY A 509 -18.85 -25.18 -8.89
N ASN A 510 -18.50 -26.05 -9.85
CA ASN A 510 -17.76 -27.28 -9.60
C ASN A 510 -16.25 -27.19 -9.84
N VAL A 511 -15.78 -26.12 -10.49
CA VAL A 511 -14.37 -25.95 -10.90
C VAL A 511 -13.39 -26.14 -9.74
N GLY A 512 -13.77 -25.82 -8.50
CA GLY A 512 -12.92 -26.08 -7.33
C GLY A 512 -12.56 -27.56 -7.15
N ALA A 513 -13.53 -28.47 -7.24
CA ALA A 513 -13.28 -29.91 -7.13
C ALA A 513 -12.44 -30.44 -8.31
N VAL A 514 -12.64 -29.87 -9.50
CA VAL A 514 -11.87 -30.20 -10.72
C VAL A 514 -10.42 -29.74 -10.57
N CYS A 515 -10.17 -28.52 -10.11
CA CYS A 515 -8.83 -28.01 -9.81
C CYS A 515 -8.10 -28.91 -8.82
N GLN A 516 -8.77 -29.32 -7.75
CA GLN A 516 -8.19 -30.22 -6.74
C GLN A 516 -7.82 -31.60 -7.29
N ALA A 517 -8.60 -32.12 -8.24
CA ALA A 517 -8.27 -33.36 -8.93
C ALA A 517 -7.15 -33.17 -9.98
N LEU A 518 -7.11 -32.02 -10.68
CA LEU A 518 -6.10 -31.73 -11.71
C LEU A 518 -4.73 -31.34 -11.16
N VAL A 519 -4.65 -30.79 -9.95
CA VAL A 519 -3.36 -30.55 -9.27
C VAL A 519 -2.58 -31.86 -9.11
N GLU A 520 -3.28 -32.99 -8.99
CA GLU A 520 -2.66 -34.32 -8.95
C GLU A 520 -2.22 -34.81 -10.35
N LEU A 521 -2.55 -34.12 -11.46
CA LEU A 521 -2.47 -34.64 -12.83
C LEU A 521 -1.90 -33.68 -13.91
N ALA A 522 -1.38 -32.51 -13.53
CA ALA A 522 -0.65 -31.51 -14.35
C ALA A 522 -1.30 -31.02 -15.67
N ALA A 523 -1.62 -29.71 -15.76
CA ALA A 523 -2.37 -29.14 -16.90
C ALA A 523 -1.88 -27.77 -17.41
N LYS A 524 -2.48 -27.34 -18.54
CA LYS A 524 -2.15 -26.18 -19.40
C LYS A 524 -1.73 -24.89 -18.66
N PRO A 525 -0.75 -24.12 -19.19
CA PRO A 525 -0.26 -22.88 -18.56
C PRO A 525 -1.31 -21.79 -18.30
N GLN A 526 -2.41 -21.75 -19.06
CA GLN A 526 -3.49 -20.77 -18.90
C GLN A 526 -4.44 -21.12 -17.74
N SER A 527 -4.50 -22.40 -17.37
CA SER A 527 -5.35 -22.92 -16.30
C SER A 527 -4.72 -22.77 -14.92
N LEU A 528 -3.42 -22.44 -14.85
CA LEU A 528 -2.67 -22.28 -13.60
C LEU A 528 -3.27 -21.18 -12.71
N ASP A 529 -3.75 -20.09 -13.30
CA ASP A 529 -4.35 -18.97 -12.56
C ASP A 529 -5.63 -19.40 -11.83
N ILE A 530 -6.44 -20.26 -12.48
CA ILE A 530 -7.69 -20.79 -11.91
C ILE A 530 -7.37 -21.79 -10.80
N ILE A 531 -6.36 -22.65 -11.02
CA ILE A 531 -5.92 -23.62 -10.02
C ILE A 531 -5.47 -22.90 -8.73
N LEU A 532 -4.74 -21.79 -8.84
CA LEU A 532 -4.29 -20.99 -7.69
C LEU A 532 -5.41 -20.24 -6.93
N LEU A 533 -6.63 -20.17 -7.49
CA LEU A 533 -7.79 -19.72 -6.73
C LEU A 533 -8.21 -20.74 -5.67
N PHE A 534 -7.94 -22.04 -5.89
CA PHE A 534 -8.43 -23.13 -5.04
C PHE A 534 -7.33 -23.83 -4.25
N GLU A 535 -6.10 -23.84 -4.76
CA GLU A 535 -4.98 -24.55 -4.15
C GLU A 535 -3.79 -23.63 -3.82
N LYS A 536 -3.09 -23.96 -2.75
CA LYS A 536 -1.92 -23.20 -2.31
C LYS A 536 -0.70 -23.55 -3.16
N LEU A 537 0.15 -22.56 -3.38
CA LEU A 537 1.36 -22.71 -4.17
C LEU A 537 2.29 -23.84 -3.66
N PRO A 538 2.55 -24.01 -2.34
CA PRO A 538 3.35 -25.12 -1.85
C PRO A 538 2.71 -26.50 -2.11
N THR A 539 1.39 -26.62 -2.05
CA THR A 539 0.68 -27.90 -2.32
C THR A 539 0.99 -28.43 -3.72
N ILE A 540 1.22 -27.53 -4.69
CA ILE A 540 1.50 -27.88 -6.08
C ILE A 540 3.01 -28.04 -6.29
N LEU A 541 3.80 -27.06 -5.86
CA LEU A 541 5.20 -27.00 -6.23
C LEU A 541 6.13 -27.77 -5.29
N GLU A 542 5.80 -27.91 -4.01
CA GLU A 542 6.67 -28.60 -3.04
C GLU A 542 6.90 -30.08 -3.45
N PRO A 543 5.87 -30.87 -3.81
CA PRO A 543 6.08 -32.26 -4.25
C PRO A 543 6.92 -32.35 -5.52
N LEU A 544 6.72 -31.44 -6.48
CA LEU A 544 7.49 -31.38 -7.73
C LEU A 544 8.95 -31.02 -7.46
N CYS A 545 9.19 -30.06 -6.56
CA CYS A 545 10.55 -29.66 -6.17
C CYS A 545 11.26 -30.78 -5.41
N GLN A 546 10.56 -31.48 -4.51
CA GLN A 546 11.11 -32.63 -3.80
C GLN A 546 11.45 -33.79 -4.75
N LEU A 547 10.62 -34.02 -5.78
CA LEU A 547 10.88 -35.02 -6.82
C LEU A 547 12.13 -34.65 -7.64
N LEU A 548 12.24 -33.40 -8.09
CA LEU A 548 13.39 -32.91 -8.85
C LEU A 548 14.69 -32.87 -8.01
N ASP A 549 14.61 -32.52 -6.73
CA ASP A 549 15.77 -32.50 -5.82
C ASP A 549 16.27 -33.91 -5.50
N ASN A 550 15.38 -34.89 -5.40
CA ASN A 550 15.71 -36.29 -5.12
C ASN A 550 15.69 -37.16 -6.37
N TRP A 551 15.83 -36.56 -7.56
CA TRP A 551 15.74 -37.27 -8.83
C TRP A 551 16.72 -38.44 -8.88
N ARG A 552 16.20 -39.64 -9.18
CA ARG A 552 16.97 -40.87 -9.32
C ARG A 552 16.38 -41.66 -10.48
N TYR A 553 17.27 -42.27 -11.26
CA TYR A 553 16.96 -43.16 -12.37
C TYR A 553 17.47 -44.58 -12.03
N GLU A 554 16.98 -45.61 -12.73
CA GLU A 554 17.32 -47.00 -12.43
C GLU A 554 18.78 -47.31 -12.81
N GLU A 555 19.44 -48.20 -12.09
CA GLU A 555 20.86 -48.53 -12.32
C GLU A 555 21.09 -49.26 -13.67
N ASP A 556 20.05 -49.87 -14.24
CA ASP A 556 20.07 -50.61 -15.51
C ASP A 556 19.58 -49.76 -16.71
N GLN A 557 19.59 -48.44 -16.58
CA GLN A 557 19.06 -47.53 -17.60
C GLN A 557 20.01 -47.46 -18.81
N GLU A 558 19.59 -48.02 -19.94
CA GLU A 558 20.37 -48.04 -21.19
C GLU A 558 20.24 -46.75 -22.01
N GLU A 559 19.07 -46.08 -21.95
CA GLU A 559 18.78 -44.82 -22.67
C GLU A 559 18.60 -43.65 -21.69
N TYR A 560 19.43 -42.60 -21.83
CA TYR A 560 19.40 -41.46 -20.92
C TYR A 560 18.57 -40.28 -21.43
N GLN A 561 18.31 -40.20 -22.74
CA GLN A 561 17.50 -39.11 -23.31
C GLN A 561 16.10 -38.97 -22.64
N PRO A 562 15.32 -40.04 -22.40
CA PRO A 562 14.02 -39.93 -21.72
C PRO A 562 14.13 -39.34 -20.30
N VAL A 563 15.23 -39.61 -19.59
CA VAL A 563 15.47 -39.07 -18.24
C VAL A 563 15.54 -37.54 -18.26
N TYR A 564 16.20 -36.99 -19.28
CA TYR A 564 16.32 -35.54 -19.47
C TYR A 564 15.01 -34.92 -19.94
N GLU A 565 14.26 -35.60 -20.81
CA GLU A 565 12.95 -35.14 -21.28
C GLU A 565 11.94 -35.07 -20.14
N GLU A 566 11.86 -36.11 -19.30
CA GLU A 566 10.95 -36.16 -18.15
C GLU A 566 11.33 -35.12 -17.09
N PHE A 567 12.61 -35.06 -16.71
CA PHE A 567 13.10 -34.05 -15.77
C PHE A 567 12.83 -32.63 -16.31
N GLY A 568 13.13 -32.40 -17.60
CA GLY A 568 12.94 -31.13 -18.27
C GLY A 568 11.47 -30.72 -18.33
N ALA A 569 10.54 -31.65 -18.59
CA ALA A 569 9.11 -31.38 -18.59
C ALA A 569 8.59 -30.95 -17.21
N MET A 570 9.02 -31.63 -16.15
CA MET A 570 8.65 -31.29 -14.78
C MET A 570 9.28 -29.96 -14.33
N LEU A 571 10.57 -29.75 -14.65
CA LEU A 571 11.26 -28.50 -14.38
C LEU A 571 10.61 -27.33 -15.14
N LEU A 572 10.19 -27.54 -16.39
CA LEU A 572 9.51 -26.52 -17.19
C LEU A 572 8.19 -26.09 -16.52
N LEU A 573 7.45 -27.01 -15.92
CA LEU A 573 6.25 -26.67 -15.14
C LEU A 573 6.62 -25.80 -13.93
N VAL A 574 7.63 -26.18 -13.15
CA VAL A 574 8.12 -25.38 -12.01
C VAL A 574 8.60 -24.00 -12.44
N LEU A 575 9.35 -23.90 -13.54
CA LEU A 575 9.80 -22.64 -14.11
C LEU A 575 8.64 -21.80 -14.64
N ALA A 576 7.61 -22.43 -15.24
CA ALA A 576 6.42 -21.73 -15.70
C ALA A 576 5.70 -21.05 -14.53
N PHE A 577 5.52 -21.72 -13.40
CA PHE A 577 5.00 -21.08 -12.18
C PHE A 577 5.95 -19.98 -11.67
N THR A 578 7.24 -20.28 -11.58
CA THR A 578 8.26 -19.38 -11.01
C THR A 578 8.33 -18.06 -11.79
N TYR A 579 8.39 -18.12 -13.12
CA TYR A 579 8.46 -16.91 -13.96
C TYR A 579 7.11 -16.23 -14.12
N ARG A 580 6.00 -16.99 -14.27
CA ARG A 580 4.66 -16.40 -14.43
C ARG A 580 4.24 -15.59 -13.20
N TYR A 581 4.50 -16.12 -12.01
CA TYR A 581 4.12 -15.48 -10.75
C TYR A 581 5.29 -14.78 -10.05
N ASN A 582 6.47 -14.70 -10.69
CA ASN A 582 7.69 -14.08 -10.16
C ASN A 582 7.96 -14.49 -8.69
N LEU A 583 8.10 -15.80 -8.51
CA LEU A 583 8.28 -16.49 -7.23
C LEU A 583 9.77 -16.63 -6.90
N ASN A 584 10.11 -16.55 -5.62
CA ASN A 584 11.42 -16.93 -5.12
C ASN A 584 11.40 -18.36 -4.52
N ALA A 585 12.56 -18.91 -4.18
CA ALA A 585 12.66 -20.26 -3.61
C ALA A 585 11.87 -20.44 -2.29
N VAL A 586 11.74 -19.37 -1.49
CA VAL A 586 10.99 -19.39 -0.23
C VAL A 586 9.48 -19.44 -0.49
N ASP A 587 8.99 -18.69 -1.48
CA ASP A 587 7.57 -18.68 -1.88
C ASP A 587 7.10 -20.06 -2.34
N ILE A 588 8.01 -20.85 -2.91
CA ILE A 588 7.77 -22.22 -3.40
C ILE A 588 7.74 -23.26 -2.25
N GLY A 589 8.22 -22.89 -1.05
CA GLY A 589 8.32 -23.78 0.10
C GLY A 589 9.67 -24.49 0.23
N ILE A 590 10.68 -24.10 -0.55
CA ILE A 590 12.02 -24.67 -0.45
C ILE A 590 12.74 -24.06 0.75
N THR A 591 12.98 -24.87 1.78
CA THR A 591 13.62 -24.44 3.03
C THR A 591 15.09 -24.85 3.12
N THR A 592 15.54 -25.77 2.27
CA THR A 592 16.90 -26.31 2.26
C THR A 592 17.83 -25.54 1.33
N PRO A 593 18.98 -25.04 1.81
CA PRO A 593 19.95 -24.32 0.97
C PRO A 593 20.63 -25.20 -0.08
N ASP A 594 20.60 -26.53 0.11
CA ASP A 594 21.22 -27.48 -0.81
C ASP A 594 20.35 -27.89 -2.00
N SER A 595 19.08 -27.45 -2.04
CA SER A 595 18.13 -27.76 -3.11
C SER A 595 18.70 -27.42 -4.49
N TRP A 596 18.66 -28.41 -5.40
CA TRP A 596 19.04 -28.26 -6.79
C TRP A 596 18.07 -27.33 -7.51
N VAL A 597 16.76 -27.47 -7.25
CA VAL A 597 15.74 -26.61 -7.85
C VAL A 597 15.95 -25.15 -7.46
N ALA A 598 16.27 -24.85 -6.18
CA ALA A 598 16.58 -23.49 -5.75
C ALA A 598 17.84 -22.92 -6.45
N LYS A 599 18.87 -23.75 -6.66
CA LYS A 599 20.07 -23.37 -7.42
C LYS A 599 19.75 -23.10 -8.89
N ILE A 600 18.92 -23.94 -9.52
CA ILE A 600 18.52 -23.79 -10.93
C ILE A 600 17.69 -22.50 -11.11
N ILE A 601 16.70 -22.25 -10.25
CA ILE A 601 15.88 -21.02 -10.32
C ILE A 601 16.74 -19.77 -10.17
N SER A 602 17.68 -19.78 -9.21
CA SER A 602 18.48 -18.59 -8.89
C SER A 602 19.68 -18.37 -9.84
N ARG A 603 20.30 -19.44 -10.33
CA ARG A 603 21.58 -19.38 -11.06
C ARG A 603 21.56 -20.03 -12.44
N GLY A 604 20.58 -20.89 -12.75
CA GLY A 604 20.54 -21.63 -14.02
C GLY A 604 20.45 -20.73 -15.26
N HIS A 605 19.90 -19.53 -15.12
CA HIS A 605 19.81 -18.52 -16.19
C HIS A 605 21.01 -17.55 -16.24
N VAL A 606 21.98 -17.68 -15.32
CA VAL A 606 23.13 -16.79 -15.21
C VAL A 606 24.34 -17.40 -15.91
N GLY A 607 24.86 -16.71 -16.92
CA GLY A 607 26.14 -17.04 -17.53
C GLY A 607 27.29 -16.72 -16.57
N ARG A 608 27.98 -17.76 -16.11
CA ARG A 608 29.11 -17.67 -15.16
C ARG A 608 30.43 -17.83 -15.91
N GLN A 609 31.45 -17.08 -15.50
CA GLN A 609 32.78 -17.21 -16.09
C GLN A 609 33.51 -18.44 -15.53
N GLY A 610 34.49 -18.97 -16.27
CA GLY A 610 35.14 -20.25 -15.94
C GLY A 610 35.88 -20.27 -14.59
N ASP A 611 36.23 -19.12 -14.05
CA ASP A 611 36.81 -18.91 -12.72
C ASP A 611 35.77 -18.98 -11.59
N GLU A 612 34.49 -18.79 -11.89
CA GLU A 612 33.36 -18.91 -10.97
C GLU A 612 32.72 -20.32 -10.96
N LEU A 613 33.11 -21.18 -11.91
CA LEU A 613 32.65 -22.57 -12.00
C LEU A 613 33.53 -23.50 -11.16
N THR A 614 32.90 -24.47 -10.52
CA THR A 614 33.63 -25.56 -9.85
C THR A 614 34.36 -26.43 -10.87
N GLN A 615 35.37 -27.18 -10.44
CA GLN A 615 36.13 -28.07 -11.32
C GLN A 615 35.21 -29.10 -12.02
N ARG A 616 34.25 -29.65 -11.28
CA ARG A 616 33.24 -30.58 -11.81
C ARG A 616 32.31 -29.94 -12.84
N GLU A 617 31.83 -28.71 -12.59
CA GLU A 617 31.02 -27.98 -13.58
C GLU A 617 31.82 -27.66 -14.85
N ASN A 618 33.11 -27.32 -14.73
CA ASN A 618 34.00 -27.12 -15.88
C ASN A 618 34.20 -28.43 -16.66
N ASP A 619 34.38 -29.56 -15.99
CA ASP A 619 34.50 -30.87 -16.63
C ASP A 619 33.22 -31.23 -17.40
N HIS A 620 32.04 -30.99 -16.82
CA HIS A 620 30.76 -31.17 -17.49
C HIS A 620 30.60 -30.22 -18.70
N LEU A 621 30.92 -28.94 -18.54
CA LEU A 621 30.84 -27.96 -19.63
C LEU A 621 31.72 -28.35 -20.81
N ASN A 622 32.95 -28.78 -20.56
CA ASN A 622 33.86 -29.27 -21.61
C ASN A 622 33.32 -30.55 -22.26
N GLY A 623 32.79 -31.49 -21.47
CA GLY A 623 32.16 -32.71 -21.98
C GLY A 623 31.00 -32.41 -22.92
N TRP A 624 30.10 -31.50 -22.55
CA TRP A 624 28.99 -31.07 -23.39
C TRP A 624 29.45 -30.30 -24.63
N ALA A 625 30.45 -29.42 -24.52
CA ALA A 625 31.00 -28.71 -25.67
C ALA A 625 31.65 -29.69 -26.69
N HIS A 626 32.38 -30.70 -26.22
CA HIS A 626 32.92 -31.74 -27.08
C HIS A 626 31.80 -32.60 -27.70
N GLY A 627 30.82 -33.04 -26.93
CA GLY A 627 29.71 -33.86 -27.44
C GLY A 627 28.85 -33.16 -28.51
N LEU A 628 28.69 -31.83 -28.41
CA LEU A 628 27.89 -31.04 -29.37
C LEU A 628 28.66 -30.68 -30.66
N PHE A 629 29.97 -30.43 -30.60
CA PHE A 629 30.73 -29.87 -31.73
C PHE A 629 31.85 -30.76 -32.27
N ASP A 630 32.19 -31.88 -31.61
CA ASP A 630 33.18 -32.83 -32.11
C ASP A 630 32.52 -33.88 -33.00
N THR A 631 32.77 -33.77 -34.31
CA THR A 631 32.20 -34.64 -35.34
C THR A 631 32.76 -36.07 -35.29
N GLU A 632 33.86 -36.33 -34.58
CA GLU A 632 34.43 -37.67 -34.39
C GLU A 632 33.85 -38.39 -33.16
N ALA A 633 33.18 -37.68 -32.25
CA ALA A 633 32.68 -38.20 -30.98
C ALA A 633 31.31 -38.92 -31.06
N GLY A 634 30.69 -38.98 -32.24
CA GLY A 634 29.46 -39.76 -32.46
C GLY A 634 28.16 -39.11 -31.95
N GLY A 635 28.19 -37.81 -31.61
CA GLY A 635 27.03 -37.05 -31.12
C GLY A 635 26.82 -37.14 -29.61
N LEU A 636 25.64 -36.72 -29.14
CA LEU A 636 25.23 -36.82 -27.74
C LEU A 636 25.05 -38.29 -27.33
N GLY A 637 26.13 -38.95 -26.91
CA GLY A 637 26.11 -40.34 -26.45
C GLY A 637 25.60 -40.50 -25.01
N ASP A 638 25.04 -41.67 -24.69
CA ASP A 638 24.55 -42.01 -23.34
C ASP A 638 25.67 -41.99 -22.28
N GLU A 639 26.94 -42.18 -22.66
CA GLU A 639 28.09 -42.03 -21.76
C GLU A 639 28.25 -40.59 -21.23
N LEU A 640 28.02 -39.57 -22.08
CA LEU A 640 28.05 -38.17 -21.66
C LEU A 640 26.85 -37.87 -20.76
N MET A 641 25.66 -38.30 -21.17
CA MET A 641 24.40 -38.05 -20.44
C MET A 641 24.34 -38.78 -19.09
N SER A 642 24.99 -39.93 -18.95
CA SER A 642 25.13 -40.66 -17.68
C SER A 642 26.14 -40.02 -16.73
N SER A 643 27.19 -39.38 -17.27
CA SER A 643 28.25 -38.74 -16.47
C SER A 643 27.81 -37.44 -15.80
N CYS A 644 26.82 -36.74 -16.38
CA CYS A 644 26.26 -35.50 -15.87
C CYS A 644 24.79 -35.74 -15.54
N PRO A 645 24.32 -35.65 -14.29
CA PRO A 645 22.88 -35.74 -14.02
C PRO A 645 22.14 -34.50 -14.55
N PRO A 646 20.84 -34.59 -14.88
CA PRO A 646 20.05 -33.45 -15.35
C PRO A 646 20.12 -32.23 -14.42
N GLN A 647 20.15 -32.47 -13.10
CA GLN A 647 20.25 -31.42 -12.07
C GLN A 647 21.52 -30.55 -12.23
N GLU A 648 22.64 -31.17 -12.59
CA GLU A 648 23.91 -30.47 -12.82
C GLU A 648 23.94 -29.85 -14.22
N PHE A 649 23.37 -30.54 -15.22
CA PHE A 649 23.27 -30.04 -16.59
C PHE A 649 22.59 -28.67 -16.65
N TYR A 650 21.41 -28.52 -16.03
CA TYR A 650 20.67 -27.24 -16.06
C TYR A 650 21.38 -26.07 -15.35
N LEU A 651 22.44 -26.32 -14.56
CA LEU A 651 23.29 -25.27 -13.99
C LEU A 651 24.43 -24.82 -14.91
N VAL A 652 24.82 -25.66 -15.88
CA VAL A 652 25.89 -25.38 -16.85
C VAL A 652 25.38 -24.97 -18.22
N VAL A 653 24.08 -25.12 -18.50
CA VAL A 653 23.43 -24.71 -19.76
C VAL A 653 23.72 -23.24 -20.11
N ALA A 654 23.49 -22.28 -19.21
CA ALA A 654 23.73 -20.86 -19.52
C ALA A 654 25.22 -20.54 -19.81
N PRO A 655 26.19 -21.00 -18.99
CA PRO A 655 27.62 -20.91 -19.33
C PRO A 655 28.01 -21.59 -20.65
N LEU A 656 27.40 -22.74 -20.98
CA LEU A 656 27.63 -23.44 -22.24
C LEU A 656 27.15 -22.60 -23.43
N PHE A 657 25.91 -22.09 -23.39
CA PHE A 657 25.40 -21.18 -24.42
C PHE A 657 26.24 -19.91 -24.56
N GLN A 658 26.70 -19.34 -23.45
CA GLN A 658 27.61 -18.20 -23.48
C GLN A 658 28.92 -18.55 -24.20
N SER A 659 29.49 -19.72 -23.91
CA SER A 659 30.72 -20.20 -24.56
C SER A 659 30.53 -20.41 -26.06
N ILE A 660 29.38 -20.96 -26.47
CA ILE A 660 29.01 -21.14 -27.89
C ILE A 660 28.92 -19.78 -28.60
N VAL A 661 28.21 -18.81 -28.02
CA VAL A 661 28.08 -17.46 -28.59
C VAL A 661 29.44 -16.76 -28.69
N VAL A 662 30.29 -16.88 -27.65
CA VAL A 662 31.65 -16.32 -27.66
C VAL A 662 32.51 -17.00 -28.73
N ALA A 663 32.46 -18.32 -28.86
CA ALA A 663 33.21 -19.07 -29.86
C ALA A 663 32.79 -18.70 -31.28
N TYR A 664 31.49 -18.55 -31.54
CA TYR A 664 30.97 -18.10 -32.83
C TYR A 664 31.39 -16.66 -33.16
N THR A 665 31.23 -15.73 -32.21
CA THR A 665 31.59 -14.31 -32.41
C THR A 665 33.08 -14.10 -32.69
N HIS A 666 33.96 -14.96 -32.16
CA HIS A 666 35.39 -14.92 -32.40
C HIS A 666 35.83 -15.78 -33.59
N GLY A 667 34.90 -16.43 -34.30
CA GLY A 667 35.17 -17.22 -35.50
C GLY A 667 35.79 -18.60 -35.23
N TYR A 668 35.71 -19.11 -34.00
CA TYR A 668 36.10 -20.48 -33.67
C TYR A 668 35.06 -21.53 -34.11
N LEU A 669 33.80 -21.12 -34.24
CA LEU A 669 32.71 -21.92 -34.83
C LEU A 669 32.26 -21.27 -36.14
N ASN A 670 32.08 -22.07 -37.19
CA ASN A 670 31.47 -21.63 -38.45
C ASN A 670 29.96 -21.93 -38.48
N ASP A 671 29.22 -21.39 -39.45
CA ASP A 671 27.77 -21.56 -39.55
C ASP A 671 27.33 -23.03 -39.65
N GLU A 672 28.11 -23.88 -40.33
CA GLU A 672 27.79 -25.31 -40.48
C GLU A 672 27.99 -26.09 -39.18
N SER A 673 29.08 -25.81 -38.45
CA SER A 673 29.38 -26.41 -37.15
C SER A 673 28.41 -25.91 -36.07
N LEU A 674 28.02 -24.63 -36.11
CA LEU A 674 27.01 -24.09 -35.20
C LEU A 674 25.66 -24.77 -35.42
N LYS A 675 25.26 -24.92 -36.68
CA LYS A 675 24.01 -25.58 -37.06
C LYS A 675 24.01 -27.06 -36.66
N GLY A 676 25.09 -27.78 -36.97
CA GLY A 676 25.20 -29.21 -36.67
C GLY A 676 25.29 -29.56 -35.18
N GLY A 677 25.67 -28.63 -34.31
CA GLY A 677 25.73 -28.86 -32.86
C GLY A 677 24.52 -28.33 -32.07
N ILE A 678 23.59 -27.60 -32.69
CA ILE A 678 22.39 -27.04 -32.02
C ILE A 678 21.09 -27.66 -32.55
N GLU A 679 21.05 -28.04 -33.83
CA GLU A 679 19.99 -28.87 -34.41
C GLU A 679 20.10 -30.32 -33.94
#